data_AF-A0A3N2EX03-F1
#
_entry.id   AF-A0A3N2EX03-F1
#
_cell.length_a   1.000
_cell.length_b   1.000
_cell.length_c   1.000
_cell.angle_alpha   90.00
_cell.angle_beta   90.00
_cell.angle_gamma   90.00
#
_symmetry.space_group_name_H-M   'P 1'
#
loop_
_entity.id
_entity.type
_entity.pdbx_description
1 polymer ?
#
loop_
_entity_poly.entity_id
_entity_poly.type
_entity_poly.pdbx_seq_one_letter_code
_entity_poly.pdbx_strand_id
1 'polypeptide(L)'
;MLAVFLPPYPFRGLKAPYLWLFFKYLHCATDKLLFITGDEYLDIIDDETQHGRWEFDPASMASLGYSLPNDVTIGRHEYLHLDNGLYETLLARHHNDPIKSFSTFLTERIPALETELHTLLNSKVDQIDAFISICNCPSLEHIAQTLGKEVMHVEIGPLRAPMYRNTAYLDFSGVNGGTEARARYEQCQRDFDIKASLDDLHHYFLEVVSPSDTATPSAAGVVLQVEDDSNLIAYSNDFTNISLISYVRQHHEKDDILVRAHPGSLFRLRDDAFTIDDSANSLAFIHKCEEVFTINSSVGLEAILTGKKTTVLGDSSYSFINELDAPDRVNAAAFYLFSYLVPFELVFNQDYLDFRLRHPEELEIVCKHLEFYSVDMPGRQPEKAYTLSALINEAISQDKAMRKILENTQQEHNKQLDLLNTQIDLLNSQLDLANGQLVADVSEREKLAATLAQIQEKAESQVAVAVEVAEQAKAGLQSVVETKQEEINRMRNSLSWKLTMPVRMSGRICRGEFSTIKAMTRQYVHSGNGALSRFLLSGGLLSKSKYKTALRLIMSGNWKGAADGFKRVLNRAATDSAPAAAFLNNGDVRILATQHTLFVAHLIEKSLLENGLTAQVSTSYVAEHDNGQLHIVVCPQMFTQLPQHYIAFQMEQSVNSRWFTEEYFARLNNAVAIFDYSLKNIEYLLLQGIPYQKLFYMPISSYADYPAYLTQIGYDLSEHKGDKAADVLFYGDPNCERRKAYLQELKKHFNVTIASEVFGDRLTKMVKDARVVINIHYYEDALLETTRLYETLSLGTPIVSESSADIEEHQDLQGVIDFCPVGDIQAMVEKLQTLLSDEQHYQEKRAEIARFTAEDKKNNVYLKRYLLSIDKLTFSQYESSYVFDDVQENDIPRLCLSLSETPVRRKAFFKSPSHGFRFFDGIRYRIGWIGCGMSYKYMLSGMLASKAKMGIICEDDVIFPLDYDQKLNKIIDHLQTTEIKWHIFAGIIAHLHDETKVIDVREIDGIEYVYIDKMTSMVMNIYSRSGMALISQWDEKNIDAETNTIDRYVESAEDLVVVTTVPFLVGYAEEQQSTLWGFENSQYTSLIKASEELLAKKVAEFKRNRE
;
A
#
# COMPACT_ATOMS: atom_id res chain seq x y z
N MET A 1 -19.25 -33.02 20.75
CA MET A 1 -18.98 -32.20 19.55
C MET A 1 -20.23 -31.45 19.15
N LEU A 2 -20.09 -30.26 18.56
CA LEU A 2 -21.22 -29.49 18.01
C LEU A 2 -21.62 -30.00 16.63
N ALA A 3 -22.92 -30.01 16.34
CA ALA A 3 -23.49 -30.41 15.06
C ALA A 3 -24.04 -29.20 14.30
N VAL A 4 -23.39 -28.79 13.21
CA VAL A 4 -23.75 -27.62 12.40
C VAL A 4 -24.64 -28.06 11.24
N PHE A 5 -25.89 -27.60 11.23
CA PHE A 5 -26.88 -27.88 10.19
C PHE A 5 -26.89 -26.79 9.12
N LEU A 6 -26.51 -27.16 7.90
CA LEU A 6 -26.43 -26.30 6.72
C LEU A 6 -27.19 -26.95 5.56
N PRO A 7 -28.50 -26.72 5.41
CA PRO A 7 -29.29 -27.45 4.44
C PRO A 7 -28.89 -27.09 2.99
N PRO A 8 -28.75 -28.06 2.07
CA PRO A 8 -28.31 -27.81 0.69
C PRO A 8 -29.40 -27.32 -0.26
N TYR A 9 -30.65 -27.30 0.21
CA TYR A 9 -31.82 -27.08 -0.63
C TYR A 9 -31.83 -25.67 -1.26
N PRO A 10 -31.86 -25.56 -2.60
CA PRO A 10 -31.72 -24.29 -3.31
C PRO A 10 -33.04 -23.52 -3.41
N PHE A 11 -33.68 -23.25 -2.27
CA PHE A 11 -34.97 -22.55 -2.18
C PHE A 11 -34.98 -21.19 -2.89
N ARG A 12 -33.84 -20.50 -2.94
CA ARG A 12 -33.63 -19.20 -3.57
C ARG A 12 -32.88 -19.30 -4.90
N GLY A 13 -32.86 -20.50 -5.49
CA GLY A 13 -32.14 -20.78 -6.74
C GLY A 13 -30.63 -20.88 -6.62
N LEU A 14 -30.08 -20.87 -5.40
CA LEU A 14 -28.64 -20.97 -5.12
C LEU A 14 -28.32 -22.27 -4.39
N LYS A 15 -27.44 -23.09 -4.95
CA LYS A 15 -26.89 -24.29 -4.29
C LYS A 15 -25.93 -23.89 -3.16
N ALA A 16 -25.80 -24.71 -2.13
CA ALA A 16 -24.99 -24.39 -0.94
C ALA A 16 -25.21 -22.93 -0.47
N PRO A 17 -26.45 -22.55 -0.13
CA PRO A 17 -26.83 -21.15 0.10
C PRO A 17 -26.16 -20.53 1.34
N TYR A 18 -25.64 -21.36 2.24
CA TYR A 18 -25.00 -20.95 3.50
C TYR A 18 -23.49 -21.19 3.51
N LEU A 19 -22.85 -21.13 2.34
CA LEU A 19 -21.44 -21.50 2.15
C LEU A 19 -20.47 -20.65 3.00
N TRP A 20 -20.76 -19.37 3.17
CA TRP A 20 -19.93 -18.48 4.00
C TRP A 20 -19.86 -18.98 5.47
N LEU A 21 -20.97 -19.49 6.01
CA LEU A 21 -21.04 -20.00 7.38
C LEU A 21 -20.24 -21.30 7.50
N PHE A 22 -20.29 -22.15 6.46
CA PHE A 22 -19.47 -23.34 6.37
C PHE A 22 -17.97 -23.00 6.43
N PHE A 23 -17.52 -22.06 5.59
CA PHE A 23 -16.12 -21.61 5.59
C PHE A 23 -15.71 -20.97 6.91
N LYS A 24 -16.58 -20.17 7.52
CA LYS A 24 -16.30 -19.55 8.81
C LYS A 24 -16.10 -20.57 9.93
N TYR A 25 -16.98 -21.57 10.05
CA TYR A 25 -16.78 -22.64 11.03
C TYR A 25 -15.54 -23.47 10.76
N LEU A 26 -15.24 -23.80 9.49
CA LEU A 26 -14.00 -24.51 9.15
C LEU A 26 -12.74 -23.72 9.50
N HIS A 27 -12.77 -22.39 9.33
CA HIS A 27 -11.66 -21.51 9.68
C HIS A 27 -11.45 -21.42 11.19
N CYS A 28 -12.53 -21.28 11.97
CA CYS A 28 -12.47 -21.02 13.41
C CYS A 28 -12.40 -22.28 14.28
N ALA A 29 -12.78 -23.45 13.76
CA ALA A 29 -12.92 -24.66 14.57
C ALA A 29 -11.61 -25.09 15.23
N THR A 30 -11.64 -25.21 16.56
CA THR A 30 -10.53 -25.74 17.37
C THR A 30 -10.64 -27.24 17.60
N ASP A 31 -11.86 -27.74 17.71
CA ASP A 31 -12.24 -29.13 17.85
C ASP A 31 -13.06 -29.63 16.66
N LYS A 32 -13.13 -30.95 16.55
CA LYS A 32 -13.90 -31.65 15.53
C LYS A 32 -15.38 -31.28 15.60
N LEU A 33 -15.95 -30.97 14.43
CA LEU A 33 -17.36 -30.63 14.23
C LEU A 33 -18.05 -31.73 13.41
N LEU A 34 -19.37 -31.83 13.56
CA LEU A 34 -20.23 -32.62 12.70
C LEU A 34 -21.06 -31.68 11.81
N PHE A 35 -20.84 -31.70 10.50
CA PHE A 35 -21.66 -30.96 9.55
C PHE A 35 -22.79 -31.84 9.04
N ILE A 36 -24.04 -31.37 9.18
CA ILE A 36 -25.23 -31.98 8.57
C ILE A 36 -25.58 -31.09 7.37
N THR A 37 -25.13 -31.49 6.19
CA THR A 37 -25.08 -30.64 4.99
C THR A 37 -25.34 -31.45 3.72
N GLY A 38 -25.16 -30.88 2.52
CA GLY A 38 -25.15 -31.62 1.25
C GLY A 38 -23.76 -31.72 0.63
N ASP A 39 -23.61 -32.63 -0.34
CA ASP A 39 -22.35 -32.83 -1.10
C ASP A 39 -21.89 -31.54 -1.79
N GLU A 40 -22.83 -30.68 -2.19
CA GLU A 40 -22.55 -29.41 -2.85
C GLU A 40 -21.64 -28.48 -2.05
N TYR A 41 -21.64 -28.56 -0.73
CA TYR A 41 -20.77 -27.72 0.11
C TYR A 41 -19.30 -28.12 0.01
N LEU A 42 -19.01 -29.37 -0.33
CA LEU A 42 -17.65 -29.87 -0.55
C LEU A 42 -17.26 -29.71 -2.01
N ASP A 43 -18.14 -30.12 -2.93
CA ASP A 43 -17.89 -30.07 -4.37
C ASP A 43 -17.60 -28.66 -4.88
N ILE A 44 -18.24 -27.63 -4.28
CA ILE A 44 -18.09 -26.25 -4.73
C ILE A 44 -16.71 -25.64 -4.46
N ILE A 45 -15.93 -26.24 -3.55
CA ILE A 45 -14.59 -25.74 -3.21
C ILE A 45 -13.65 -25.90 -4.40
N ASP A 46 -13.74 -27.05 -5.08
CA ASP A 46 -12.92 -27.41 -6.23
C ASP A 46 -13.57 -27.06 -7.58
N ASP A 47 -14.83 -26.59 -7.58
CA ASP A 47 -15.53 -26.14 -8.78
C ASP A 47 -15.18 -24.68 -9.11
N GLU A 48 -14.14 -24.48 -9.91
CA GLU A 48 -13.70 -23.16 -10.40
C GLU A 48 -14.83 -22.37 -11.08
N THR A 49 -15.86 -23.02 -11.63
CA THR A 49 -16.98 -22.32 -12.28
C THR A 49 -17.85 -21.55 -11.28
N GLN A 50 -17.78 -21.91 -10.00
CA GLN A 50 -18.52 -21.29 -8.91
C GLN A 50 -17.71 -20.23 -8.16
N HIS A 51 -16.43 -20.03 -8.48
CA HIS A 51 -15.55 -19.04 -7.84
C HIS A 51 -15.92 -17.58 -8.16
N GLY A 52 -16.89 -17.35 -9.05
CA GLY A 52 -17.51 -16.03 -9.25
C GLY A 52 -18.53 -15.64 -8.17
N ARG A 53 -18.84 -16.53 -7.22
CA ARG A 53 -19.75 -16.23 -6.10
C ARG A 53 -19.08 -15.32 -5.06
N TRP A 54 -19.90 -14.55 -4.35
CA TRP A 54 -19.45 -13.58 -3.37
C TRP A 54 -18.68 -14.22 -2.19
N GLU A 55 -18.90 -15.49 -1.86
CA GLU A 55 -18.16 -16.16 -0.79
C GLU A 55 -16.65 -16.35 -1.09
N PHE A 56 -16.24 -16.23 -2.36
CA PHE A 56 -14.84 -16.30 -2.81
C PHE A 56 -14.20 -14.92 -3.02
N ASP A 57 -14.98 -13.83 -2.92
CA ASP A 57 -14.48 -12.47 -3.06
C ASP A 57 -13.57 -12.10 -1.87
N PRO A 58 -12.32 -11.64 -2.10
CA PRO A 58 -11.40 -11.26 -1.03
C PRO A 58 -11.95 -10.23 -0.05
N ALA A 59 -12.77 -9.27 -0.52
CA ALA A 59 -13.36 -8.27 0.37
C ALA A 59 -14.40 -8.91 1.32
N SER A 60 -15.20 -9.84 0.81
CA SER A 60 -16.16 -10.62 1.60
C SER A 60 -15.47 -11.54 2.61
N MET A 61 -14.39 -12.22 2.20
CA MET A 61 -13.57 -13.07 3.09
C MET A 61 -12.92 -12.25 4.22
N ALA A 62 -12.38 -11.07 3.90
CA ALA A 62 -11.80 -10.16 4.89
C ALA A 62 -12.86 -9.60 5.85
N SER A 63 -14.03 -9.22 5.32
CA SER A 63 -15.15 -8.67 6.10
C SER A 63 -15.73 -9.67 7.10
N LEU A 64 -15.87 -10.94 6.69
CA LEU A 64 -16.38 -12.03 7.53
C LEU A 64 -15.27 -12.81 8.26
N GLY A 65 -14.00 -12.49 8.03
CA GLY A 65 -12.86 -13.05 8.74
C GLY A 65 -12.70 -14.56 8.57
N TYR A 66 -12.72 -15.07 7.34
CA TYR A 66 -12.39 -16.48 7.06
C TYR A 66 -11.44 -16.61 5.87
N SER A 67 -10.84 -17.79 5.74
CA SER A 67 -10.05 -18.19 4.59
C SER A 67 -10.65 -19.44 3.95
N LEU A 68 -10.42 -19.65 2.65
CA LEU A 68 -10.86 -20.88 1.98
C LEU A 68 -10.24 -22.11 2.66
N PRO A 69 -11.03 -23.18 2.88
CA PRO A 69 -10.53 -24.40 3.51
C PRO A 69 -9.65 -25.20 2.54
N ASN A 70 -8.74 -26.01 3.08
CA ASN A 70 -7.97 -26.99 2.32
C ASN A 70 -8.34 -28.42 2.77
N ASP A 71 -7.83 -29.44 2.07
CA ASP A 71 -8.07 -30.85 2.37
C ASP A 71 -7.79 -31.23 3.83
N VAL A 72 -6.80 -30.61 4.45
CA VAL A 72 -6.43 -30.88 5.85
C VAL A 72 -7.49 -30.33 6.79
N THR A 73 -8.00 -29.12 6.53
CA THR A 73 -9.09 -28.52 7.30
C THR A 73 -10.36 -29.35 7.14
N ILE A 74 -10.76 -29.66 5.91
CA ILE A 74 -11.96 -30.46 5.60
C ILE A 74 -11.87 -31.84 6.26
N GLY A 75 -10.75 -32.53 6.09
CA GLY A 75 -10.53 -33.90 6.60
C GLY A 75 -10.54 -34.04 8.13
N ARG A 76 -10.57 -32.95 8.90
CA ARG A 76 -10.69 -32.99 10.37
C ARG A 76 -12.12 -33.20 10.87
N HIS A 77 -13.13 -32.88 10.07
CA HIS A 77 -14.54 -32.86 10.48
C HIS A 77 -15.30 -34.12 10.02
N GLU A 78 -16.53 -34.29 10.52
CA GLU A 78 -17.45 -35.31 10.02
C GLU A 78 -18.58 -34.67 9.23
N TYR A 79 -19.11 -35.43 8.28
CA TYR A 79 -20.15 -34.98 7.36
C TYR A 79 -21.27 -36.01 7.31
N LEU A 80 -22.50 -35.54 7.46
CA LEU A 80 -23.73 -36.28 7.20
C LEU A 80 -24.46 -35.56 6.06
N HIS A 81 -24.74 -36.31 5.00
CA HIS A 81 -25.19 -35.76 3.74
C HIS A 81 -26.71 -35.93 3.59
N LEU A 82 -27.40 -34.81 3.41
CA LEU A 82 -28.82 -34.75 3.13
C LEU A 82 -29.10 -35.01 1.64
N ASP A 83 -30.16 -35.75 1.35
CA ASP A 83 -30.61 -36.08 0.02
C ASP A 83 -31.34 -34.89 -0.63
N ASN A 84 -30.81 -34.44 -1.76
CA ASN A 84 -31.45 -33.42 -2.58
C ASN A 84 -32.81 -33.85 -3.14
N GLY A 85 -33.13 -35.14 -3.17
CA GLY A 85 -34.45 -35.66 -3.54
C GLY A 85 -35.58 -35.15 -2.64
N LEU A 86 -35.29 -34.73 -1.40
CA LEU A 86 -36.27 -34.10 -0.52
C LEU A 86 -36.76 -32.77 -1.09
N TYR A 87 -35.88 -31.96 -1.66
CA TYR A 87 -36.24 -30.65 -2.22
C TYR A 87 -37.24 -30.78 -3.37
N GLU A 88 -36.99 -31.68 -4.31
CA GLU A 88 -37.90 -31.95 -5.43
C GLU A 88 -39.27 -32.46 -4.95
N THR A 89 -39.27 -33.28 -3.91
CA THR A 89 -40.51 -33.78 -3.29
C THR A 89 -41.30 -32.63 -2.63
N LEU A 90 -40.60 -31.72 -1.95
CA LEU A 90 -41.20 -30.56 -1.30
C LEU A 90 -41.77 -29.59 -2.34
N LEU A 91 -41.00 -29.28 -3.40
CA LEU A 91 -41.47 -28.48 -4.53
C LEU A 91 -42.75 -29.06 -5.13
N ALA A 92 -42.76 -30.35 -5.47
CA ALA A 92 -43.93 -31.01 -6.05
C ALA A 92 -45.16 -30.94 -5.13
N ARG A 93 -44.96 -31.04 -3.81
CA ARG A 93 -46.02 -30.91 -2.80
C ARG A 93 -46.61 -29.50 -2.75
N HIS A 94 -45.82 -28.48 -3.03
CA HIS A 94 -46.22 -27.07 -3.02
C HIS A 94 -46.39 -26.50 -4.42
N HIS A 95 -46.91 -27.30 -5.37
CA HIS A 95 -47.22 -26.85 -6.73
C HIS A 95 -46.02 -26.27 -7.51
N ASN A 96 -44.82 -26.76 -7.22
CA ASN A 96 -43.54 -26.27 -7.73
C ASN A 96 -43.25 -24.80 -7.35
N ASP A 97 -43.79 -24.33 -6.24
CA ASP A 97 -43.49 -23.03 -5.65
C ASP A 97 -42.30 -23.14 -4.67
N PRO A 98 -41.11 -22.63 -5.04
CA PRO A 98 -39.92 -22.69 -4.17
C PRO A 98 -40.06 -21.80 -2.93
N ILE A 99 -40.80 -20.70 -3.01
CA ILE A 99 -41.01 -19.77 -1.91
C ILE A 99 -41.92 -20.41 -0.86
N LYS A 100 -43.03 -21.01 -1.28
CA LYS A 100 -43.91 -21.72 -0.35
C LYS A 100 -43.23 -22.95 0.27
N SER A 101 -42.38 -23.62 -0.51
CA SER A 101 -41.55 -24.72 0.00
C SER A 101 -40.57 -24.22 1.07
N PHE A 102 -39.94 -23.07 0.87
CA PHE A 102 -39.03 -22.48 1.85
C PHE A 102 -39.75 -22.03 3.13
N SER A 103 -40.90 -21.35 2.98
CA SER A 103 -41.77 -21.00 4.11
C SER A 103 -42.15 -22.23 4.94
N THR A 104 -42.53 -23.33 4.28
CA THR A 104 -42.85 -24.61 4.95
C THR A 104 -41.64 -25.18 5.67
N PHE A 105 -40.45 -25.13 5.07
CA PHE A 105 -39.21 -25.56 5.70
C PHE A 105 -38.86 -24.77 6.97
N LEU A 106 -39.08 -23.45 6.95
CA LEU A 106 -38.77 -22.54 8.05
C LEU A 106 -39.81 -22.58 9.19
N THR A 107 -41.06 -22.95 8.90
CA THR A 107 -42.18 -22.75 9.85
C THR A 107 -42.98 -24.01 10.18
N GLU A 108 -42.79 -25.10 9.44
CA GLU A 108 -43.53 -26.34 9.63
C GLU A 108 -42.60 -27.56 9.84
N ARG A 109 -43.16 -28.58 10.49
CA ARG A 109 -42.53 -29.89 10.60
C ARG A 109 -42.70 -30.67 9.30
N ILE A 110 -41.60 -31.22 8.78
CA ILE A 110 -41.55 -32.00 7.55
C ILE A 110 -41.18 -33.45 7.91
N PRO A 111 -42.14 -34.38 7.96
CA PRO A 111 -41.89 -35.76 8.42
C PRO A 111 -40.81 -36.52 7.63
N ALA A 112 -40.66 -36.21 6.34
CA ALA A 112 -39.62 -36.80 5.51
C ALA A 112 -38.21 -36.35 5.94
N LEU A 113 -38.04 -35.05 6.24
CA LEU A 113 -36.78 -34.50 6.76
C LEU A 113 -36.47 -35.05 8.16
N GLU A 114 -37.47 -35.16 9.03
CA GLU A 114 -37.30 -35.75 10.36
C GLU A 114 -36.82 -37.21 10.27
N THR A 115 -37.42 -37.99 9.37
CA THR A 115 -37.05 -39.40 9.15
C THR A 115 -35.62 -39.52 8.66
N GLU A 116 -35.22 -38.65 7.73
CA GLU A 116 -33.87 -38.60 7.19
C GLU A 116 -32.84 -38.19 8.26
N LEU A 117 -33.08 -37.08 8.97
CA LEU A 117 -32.24 -36.60 10.07
C LEU A 117 -32.08 -37.67 11.14
N HIS A 118 -33.18 -38.31 11.57
CA HIS A 118 -33.13 -39.40 12.54
C HIS A 118 -32.26 -40.56 12.04
N THR A 119 -32.36 -40.92 10.76
CA THR A 119 -31.57 -42.01 10.16
C THR A 119 -30.08 -41.68 10.14
N LEU A 120 -29.71 -40.47 9.72
CA LEU A 120 -28.32 -40.01 9.67
C LEU A 120 -27.69 -39.93 11.07
N LEU A 121 -28.45 -39.43 12.05
CA LEU A 121 -27.97 -39.16 13.40
C LEU A 121 -27.88 -40.41 14.29
N ASN A 122 -28.62 -41.49 13.98
CA ASN A 122 -28.78 -42.67 14.84
C ASN A 122 -27.46 -43.29 15.34
N SER A 123 -26.36 -43.15 14.59
CA SER A 123 -25.04 -43.68 14.98
C SER A 123 -24.13 -42.70 15.74
N LYS A 124 -24.56 -41.44 15.91
CA LYS A 124 -23.73 -40.31 16.38
C LYS A 124 -24.35 -39.52 17.54
N VAL A 125 -25.60 -39.80 17.93
CA VAL A 125 -26.35 -39.06 18.97
C VAL A 125 -25.54 -38.82 20.25
N ASP A 126 -24.88 -39.84 20.77
CA ASP A 126 -24.14 -39.77 22.05
C ASP A 126 -22.93 -38.83 22.00
N GLN A 127 -22.46 -38.46 20.80
CA GLN A 127 -21.29 -37.61 20.59
C GLN A 127 -21.66 -36.13 20.40
N ILE A 128 -22.95 -35.82 20.19
CA ILE A 128 -23.43 -34.47 19.92
C ILE A 128 -23.80 -33.77 21.22
N ASP A 129 -23.26 -32.58 21.46
CA ASP A 129 -23.58 -31.77 22.64
C ASP A 129 -24.81 -30.88 22.36
N ALA A 130 -24.78 -30.17 21.24
CA ALA A 130 -25.87 -29.32 20.76
C ALA A 130 -25.84 -29.21 19.23
N PHE A 131 -26.97 -28.77 18.65
CA PHE A 131 -27.09 -28.41 17.26
C PHE A 131 -26.92 -26.90 17.05
N ILE A 132 -26.42 -26.51 15.89
CA ILE A 132 -26.36 -25.13 15.42
C ILE A 132 -27.12 -25.09 14.09
N SER A 133 -28.01 -24.12 13.94
CA SER A 133 -28.79 -23.91 12.72
C SER A 133 -28.71 -22.45 12.29
N ILE A 134 -28.51 -22.18 11.00
CA ILE A 134 -28.52 -20.80 10.48
C ILE A 134 -29.92 -20.20 10.36
N CYS A 135 -30.94 -21.05 10.35
CA CYS A 135 -32.33 -20.66 10.21
C CYS A 135 -33.24 -21.54 11.07
N ASN A 136 -34.45 -21.09 11.33
CA ASN A 136 -35.45 -21.91 12.01
C ASN A 136 -35.76 -23.13 11.15
N CYS A 137 -35.92 -24.27 11.79
CA CYS A 137 -36.29 -25.51 11.13
C CYS A 137 -37.00 -26.41 12.15
N PRO A 138 -38.33 -26.35 12.23
CA PRO A 138 -39.10 -27.11 13.22
C PRO A 138 -38.87 -28.63 13.15
N SER A 139 -38.46 -29.13 11.99
CA SER A 139 -38.06 -30.52 11.81
C SER A 139 -36.77 -30.86 12.58
N LEU A 140 -35.74 -30.02 12.46
CA LEU A 140 -34.49 -30.18 13.21
C LEU A 140 -34.73 -29.98 14.70
N GLU A 141 -35.46 -28.93 15.08
CA GLU A 141 -35.81 -28.62 16.48
C GLU A 141 -36.55 -29.79 17.14
N HIS A 142 -37.51 -30.40 16.43
CA HIS A 142 -38.22 -31.58 16.92
C HIS A 142 -37.30 -32.78 17.14
N ILE A 143 -36.35 -33.01 16.21
CA ILE A 143 -35.36 -34.09 16.33
C ILE A 143 -34.42 -33.82 17.50
N ALA A 144 -33.88 -32.60 17.61
CA ALA A 144 -33.01 -32.21 18.72
C ALA A 144 -33.72 -32.41 20.07
N GLN A 145 -34.97 -31.96 20.19
CA GLN A 145 -35.80 -32.18 21.38
C GLN A 145 -35.99 -33.66 21.69
N THR A 146 -36.27 -34.49 20.68
CA THR A 146 -36.44 -35.95 20.84
C THR A 146 -35.15 -36.63 21.33
N LEU A 147 -33.99 -36.10 20.92
CA LEU A 147 -32.66 -36.57 21.33
C LEU A 147 -32.18 -35.93 22.64
N GLY A 148 -32.94 -35.02 23.25
CA GLY A 148 -32.56 -34.28 24.45
C GLY A 148 -31.38 -33.35 24.24
N LYS A 149 -31.30 -32.72 23.06
CA LYS A 149 -30.25 -31.76 22.66
C LYS A 149 -30.88 -30.40 22.39
N GLU A 150 -30.11 -29.35 22.61
CA GLU A 150 -30.52 -27.96 22.32
C GLU A 150 -30.13 -27.55 20.89
N VAL A 151 -30.80 -26.52 20.37
CA VAL A 151 -30.50 -25.90 19.07
C VAL A 151 -30.15 -24.45 19.30
N MET A 152 -28.96 -24.03 18.88
CA MET A 152 -28.57 -22.63 18.80
C MET A 152 -28.83 -22.12 17.39
N HIS A 153 -29.67 -21.11 17.25
CA HIS A 153 -29.91 -20.43 15.97
C HIS A 153 -28.91 -19.28 15.83
N VAL A 154 -28.02 -19.39 14.84
CA VAL A 154 -26.88 -18.48 14.66
C VAL A 154 -26.90 -17.87 13.27
N GLU A 155 -26.88 -16.54 13.20
CA GLU A 155 -26.86 -15.79 11.94
C GLU A 155 -26.06 -14.50 12.13
N ILE A 156 -25.64 -13.87 11.04
CA ILE A 156 -25.05 -12.53 11.09
C ILE A 156 -26.07 -11.52 11.66
N GLY A 157 -25.60 -10.67 12.57
CA GLY A 157 -26.43 -9.74 13.33
C GLY A 157 -26.91 -8.53 12.51
N PRO A 158 -27.69 -7.64 13.13
CA PRO A 158 -28.25 -6.48 12.44
C PRO A 158 -27.25 -5.32 12.30
N LEU A 159 -26.19 -5.27 13.12
CA LEU A 159 -25.12 -4.28 13.05
C LEU A 159 -23.86 -4.92 12.47
N ARG A 160 -23.37 -4.38 11.35
CA ARG A 160 -22.32 -4.98 10.52
C ARG A 160 -21.27 -3.96 10.08
N ALA A 161 -20.06 -4.43 9.89
CA ALA A 161 -18.96 -3.68 9.31
C ALA A 161 -19.28 -3.30 7.85
N PRO A 162 -18.72 -2.19 7.35
CA PRO A 162 -17.80 -1.28 8.04
C PRO A 162 -18.50 -0.23 8.93
N MET A 163 -19.83 -0.14 8.90
CA MET A 163 -20.56 0.90 9.66
C MET A 163 -20.49 0.68 11.16
N TYR A 164 -20.57 -0.58 11.59
CA TYR A 164 -20.65 -0.95 13.00
C TYR A 164 -19.67 -2.07 13.34
N ARG A 165 -19.42 -2.24 14.64
CA ARG A 165 -18.85 -3.48 15.19
C ARG A 165 -19.66 -4.66 14.68
N ASN A 166 -19.00 -5.69 14.14
CA ASN A 166 -19.67 -6.88 13.64
C ASN A 166 -20.38 -7.64 14.77
N THR A 167 -21.69 -7.87 14.61
CA THR A 167 -22.53 -8.62 15.55
C THR A 167 -23.08 -9.90 14.94
N ALA A 168 -23.55 -10.82 15.78
CA ALA A 168 -24.24 -12.06 15.43
C ALA A 168 -25.46 -12.28 16.34
N TYR A 169 -26.40 -13.07 15.84
CA TYR A 169 -27.46 -13.67 16.65
C TYR A 169 -27.00 -15.01 17.24
N LEU A 170 -27.42 -15.30 18.48
CA LEU A 170 -27.38 -16.63 19.09
C LEU A 170 -28.60 -16.77 19.99
N ASP A 171 -29.61 -17.47 19.49
CA ASP A 171 -30.93 -17.61 20.09
C ASP A 171 -31.34 -19.09 20.17
N PHE A 172 -31.82 -19.55 21.33
CA PHE A 172 -32.20 -20.95 21.54
C PHE A 172 -33.63 -21.29 21.09
N SER A 173 -34.45 -20.27 20.80
CA SER A 173 -35.83 -20.41 20.33
C SER A 173 -35.95 -20.25 18.82
N GLY A 174 -35.28 -19.26 18.23
CA GLY A 174 -35.33 -18.99 16.79
C GLY A 174 -34.57 -17.73 16.40
N VAL A 175 -34.15 -17.65 15.14
CA VAL A 175 -33.43 -16.49 14.58
C VAL A 175 -34.29 -15.73 13.58
N ASN A 176 -34.21 -14.40 13.65
CA ASN A 176 -35.08 -13.43 12.98
C ASN A 176 -36.55 -13.47 13.41
N GLY A 177 -37.24 -14.59 13.20
CA GLY A 177 -38.60 -14.82 13.68
C GLY A 177 -38.66 -15.80 14.85
N GLY A 178 -39.66 -15.66 15.71
CA GLY A 178 -39.83 -16.54 16.88
C GLY A 178 -38.71 -16.44 17.92
N THR A 179 -38.05 -15.29 18.01
CA THR A 179 -36.86 -15.06 18.84
C THR A 179 -37.18 -14.98 20.33
N GLU A 180 -36.24 -15.35 21.18
CA GLU A 180 -36.37 -15.31 22.64
C GLU A 180 -36.06 -13.92 23.25
N ALA A 181 -35.58 -12.96 22.44
CA ALA A 181 -35.08 -11.65 22.89
C ALA A 181 -36.01 -10.96 23.90
N ARG A 182 -37.31 -10.85 23.58
CA ARG A 182 -38.32 -10.24 24.46
C ARG A 182 -38.48 -11.03 25.76
N ALA A 183 -38.68 -12.33 25.65
CA ALA A 183 -38.92 -13.20 26.80
C ALA A 183 -37.72 -13.20 27.76
N ARG A 184 -36.51 -13.14 27.20
CA ARG A 184 -35.25 -13.09 27.94
C ARG A 184 -35.03 -11.72 28.60
N TYR A 185 -35.35 -10.62 27.91
CA TYR A 185 -35.36 -9.29 28.52
C TYR A 185 -36.36 -9.18 29.67
N GLU A 186 -37.59 -9.66 29.50
CA GLU A 186 -38.63 -9.57 30.53
C GLU A 186 -38.23 -10.25 31.85
N GLN A 187 -37.35 -11.27 31.78
CA GLN A 187 -36.79 -11.97 32.95
C GLN A 187 -35.72 -11.16 33.68
N CYS A 188 -34.90 -10.38 32.96
CA CYS A 188 -33.74 -9.67 33.51
C CYS A 188 -33.86 -8.14 33.50
N GLN A 189 -34.99 -7.57 33.05
CA GLN A 189 -35.20 -6.12 32.88
C GLN A 189 -34.84 -5.28 34.13
N ARG A 190 -34.95 -5.85 35.33
CA ARG A 190 -34.62 -5.17 36.59
C ARG A 190 -33.12 -4.95 36.80
N ASP A 191 -32.28 -5.69 36.09
CA ASP A 191 -30.83 -5.59 36.17
C ASP A 191 -30.26 -4.50 35.24
N PHE A 192 -31.13 -3.93 34.39
CA PHE A 192 -30.85 -2.83 33.45
C PHE A 192 -31.41 -1.50 33.97
N ASP A 193 -30.52 -0.65 34.48
CA ASP A 193 -30.72 0.74 34.86
C ASP A 193 -29.62 1.60 34.21
N ILE A 194 -29.79 1.82 32.90
CA ILE A 194 -28.79 2.44 32.04
C ILE A 194 -28.88 3.96 32.18
N LYS A 195 -27.73 4.60 32.43
CA LYS A 195 -27.57 6.05 32.61
C LYS A 195 -26.94 6.68 31.35
N ALA A 196 -27.48 6.29 30.19
CA ALA A 196 -27.06 6.74 28.87
C ALA A 196 -28.31 6.97 27.99
N SER A 197 -28.14 7.61 26.85
CA SER A 197 -29.18 7.77 25.81
C SER A 197 -29.09 6.66 24.75
N LEU A 198 -30.09 6.56 23.88
CA LEU A 198 -30.05 5.66 22.72
C LEU A 198 -28.89 6.01 21.77
N ASP A 199 -28.64 7.30 21.58
CA ASP A 199 -27.53 7.80 20.77
C ASP A 199 -26.17 7.37 21.33
N ASP A 200 -26.02 7.34 22.65
CA ASP A 200 -24.80 6.85 23.30
C ASP A 200 -24.59 5.35 23.09
N LEU A 201 -25.67 4.57 23.12
CA LEU A 201 -25.63 3.14 22.83
C LEU A 201 -25.31 2.89 21.36
N HIS A 202 -25.90 3.67 20.46
CA HIS A 202 -25.64 3.63 19.02
C HIS A 202 -24.18 3.93 18.72
N HIS A 203 -23.66 5.04 19.26
CA HIS A 203 -22.28 5.47 19.05
C HIS A 203 -21.26 4.44 19.56
N TYR A 204 -21.52 3.73 20.67
CA TYR A 204 -20.60 2.68 21.13
C TYR A 204 -20.34 1.62 20.06
N PHE A 205 -21.34 1.28 19.25
CA PHE A 205 -21.25 0.28 18.18
C PHE A 205 -20.87 0.86 16.82
N LEU A 206 -20.93 2.18 16.62
CA LEU A 206 -20.63 2.84 15.35
C LEU A 206 -19.12 3.01 15.15
N GLU A 207 -18.57 2.48 14.06
CA GLU A 207 -17.12 2.56 13.75
C GLU A 207 -16.76 3.75 12.85
N VAL A 208 -17.77 4.40 12.26
CA VAL A 208 -17.62 5.57 11.40
C VAL A 208 -18.03 6.85 12.11
N VAL A 209 -17.46 7.99 11.71
CA VAL A 209 -17.84 9.31 12.25
C VAL A 209 -19.23 9.68 11.73
N SER A 210 -20.18 9.93 12.63
CA SER A 210 -21.53 10.38 12.28
C SER A 210 -21.46 11.69 11.48
N PRO A 211 -22.09 11.79 10.31
CA PRO A 211 -22.12 13.02 9.54
C PRO A 211 -22.82 14.14 10.32
N SER A 212 -22.33 15.37 10.20
CA SER A 212 -22.95 16.53 10.86
C SER A 212 -24.34 16.81 10.27
N ASP A 213 -25.37 16.72 11.10
CA ASP A 213 -26.78 17.03 10.78
C ASP A 213 -26.90 18.45 10.19
N THR A 214 -27.29 18.54 8.91
CA THR A 214 -27.57 19.82 8.25
C THR A 214 -28.91 19.85 7.50
N ALA A 215 -29.54 18.70 7.27
CA ALA A 215 -30.86 18.63 6.64
C ALA A 215 -31.96 18.54 7.70
N THR A 216 -33.01 19.36 7.57
CA THR A 216 -34.21 19.19 8.39
C THR A 216 -34.92 17.93 7.89
N PRO A 217 -35.14 16.88 8.71
CA PRO A 217 -35.80 15.68 8.27
C PRO A 217 -37.24 15.99 7.87
N SER A 218 -37.68 15.54 6.70
CA SER A 218 -39.00 15.90 6.16
C SER A 218 -39.73 14.76 5.45
N ALA A 219 -39.09 13.60 5.29
CA ALA A 219 -39.64 12.49 4.51
C ALA A 219 -40.11 11.32 5.38
N ALA A 220 -41.13 10.61 4.90
CA ALA A 220 -41.50 9.27 5.33
C ALA A 220 -40.59 8.24 4.64
N GLY A 221 -39.63 7.69 5.39
CA GLY A 221 -38.64 6.75 4.88
C GLY A 221 -39.19 5.35 4.74
N VAL A 222 -39.06 4.73 3.57
CA VAL A 222 -39.51 3.35 3.31
C VAL A 222 -38.31 2.47 3.00
N VAL A 223 -38.08 1.43 3.81
CA VAL A 223 -36.96 0.49 3.64
C VAL A 223 -37.45 -0.78 2.95
N LEU A 224 -36.97 -1.03 1.74
CA LEU A 224 -37.21 -2.28 1.01
C LEU A 224 -36.18 -3.35 1.40
N GLN A 225 -36.53 -4.61 1.21
CA GLN A 225 -35.71 -5.78 1.55
C GLN A 225 -35.59 -6.74 0.35
N VAL A 226 -34.69 -7.72 0.43
CA VAL A 226 -34.60 -8.79 -0.58
C VAL A 226 -35.86 -9.63 -0.55
N GLU A 227 -36.53 -9.77 -1.69
CA GLU A 227 -37.88 -10.32 -1.79
C GLU A 227 -38.01 -11.77 -1.34
N ASP A 228 -36.94 -12.55 -1.53
CA ASP A 228 -36.89 -13.99 -1.28
C ASP A 228 -36.09 -14.40 -0.03
N ASP A 229 -35.71 -13.42 0.80
CA ASP A 229 -35.12 -13.68 2.13
C ASP A 229 -36.17 -14.31 3.05
N SER A 230 -35.75 -15.27 3.88
CA SER A 230 -36.51 -15.82 5.02
C SER A 230 -37.33 -14.77 5.79
N ASN A 231 -36.76 -13.58 6.01
CA ASN A 231 -37.43 -12.45 6.66
C ASN A 231 -38.73 -12.04 5.97
N LEU A 232 -38.73 -11.98 4.63
CA LEU A 232 -39.89 -11.61 3.83
C LEU A 232 -40.81 -12.80 3.54
N ILE A 233 -40.26 -14.01 3.54
CA ILE A 233 -40.99 -15.23 3.22
C ILE A 233 -41.77 -15.79 4.42
N ALA A 234 -41.21 -15.77 5.62
CA ALA A 234 -41.78 -16.43 6.79
C ALA A 234 -42.14 -15.47 7.93
N TYR A 235 -41.44 -14.34 8.05
CA TYR A 235 -41.51 -13.47 9.24
C TYR A 235 -42.08 -12.08 8.93
N SER A 236 -42.71 -11.91 7.77
CA SER A 236 -43.17 -10.61 7.29
C SER A 236 -44.57 -10.21 7.73
N ASN A 237 -45.31 -11.09 8.42
CA ASN A 237 -46.74 -10.94 8.67
C ASN A 237 -47.53 -10.63 7.38
N ASP A 238 -47.24 -11.40 6.32
CA ASP A 238 -47.81 -11.27 4.97
C ASP A 238 -47.48 -9.96 4.23
N PHE A 239 -46.61 -9.11 4.77
CA PHE A 239 -46.15 -7.92 4.05
C PHE A 239 -45.05 -8.26 3.03
N THR A 240 -45.11 -7.57 1.90
CA THR A 240 -44.11 -7.51 0.84
C THR A 240 -43.62 -6.07 0.66
N ASN A 241 -42.54 -5.88 -0.11
CA ASN A 241 -42.08 -4.54 -0.52
C ASN A 241 -43.23 -3.69 -1.10
N ILE A 242 -44.13 -4.30 -1.90
CA ILE A 242 -45.26 -3.59 -2.53
C ILE A 242 -46.32 -3.19 -1.50
N SER A 243 -46.73 -4.10 -0.61
CA SER A 243 -47.73 -3.77 0.41
C SER A 243 -47.19 -2.80 1.46
N LEU A 244 -45.89 -2.81 1.75
CA LEU A 244 -45.23 -1.81 2.59
C LEU A 244 -45.37 -0.41 1.96
N ILE A 245 -45.02 -0.26 0.68
CA ILE A 245 -45.20 1.02 -0.04
C ILE A 245 -46.69 1.42 -0.04
N SER A 246 -47.59 0.46 -0.30
CA SER A 246 -49.03 0.71 -0.30
C SER A 246 -49.55 1.17 1.07
N TYR A 247 -49.02 0.61 2.16
CA TYR A 247 -49.35 0.97 3.54
C TYR A 247 -48.94 2.42 3.85
N VAL A 248 -47.71 2.81 3.48
CA VAL A 248 -47.18 4.16 3.73
C VAL A 248 -47.97 5.20 2.93
N ARG A 249 -48.36 4.87 1.69
CA ARG A 249 -49.22 5.72 0.85
C ARG A 249 -50.64 5.95 1.38
N GLN A 250 -51.11 5.18 2.37
CA GLN A 250 -52.37 5.49 3.05
C GLN A 250 -52.24 6.66 4.03
N HIS A 251 -51.01 7.00 4.42
CA HIS A 251 -50.73 7.95 5.50
C HIS A 251 -49.92 9.17 5.02
N HIS A 252 -49.18 9.03 3.91
CA HIS A 252 -48.32 10.08 3.34
C HIS A 252 -48.56 10.26 1.84
N GLU A 253 -48.46 11.51 1.38
CA GLU A 253 -48.47 11.83 -0.05
C GLU A 253 -47.19 11.35 -0.74
N LYS A 254 -47.27 11.10 -2.05
CA LYS A 254 -46.14 10.52 -2.82
C LYS A 254 -44.87 11.38 -2.71
N ASP A 255 -45.01 12.70 -2.71
CA ASP A 255 -43.88 13.63 -2.71
C ASP A 255 -43.15 13.68 -1.36
N ASP A 256 -43.79 13.21 -0.28
CA ASP A 256 -43.23 13.13 1.07
C ASP A 256 -42.57 11.77 1.35
N ILE A 257 -42.62 10.82 0.40
CA ILE A 257 -42.09 9.46 0.57
C ILE A 257 -40.69 9.35 -0.04
N LEU A 258 -39.73 8.91 0.77
CA LEU A 258 -38.36 8.59 0.34
C LEU A 258 -38.14 7.08 0.45
N VAL A 259 -37.88 6.41 -0.68
CA VAL A 259 -37.75 4.94 -0.70
C VAL A 259 -36.28 4.54 -0.83
N ARG A 260 -35.79 3.75 0.13
CA ARG A 260 -34.46 3.12 0.08
C ARG A 260 -34.58 1.68 -0.39
N ALA A 261 -34.08 1.41 -1.58
CA ALA A 261 -33.98 0.06 -2.13
C ALA A 261 -32.89 -0.77 -1.42
N HIS A 262 -33.06 -2.09 -1.36
CA HIS A 262 -32.02 -2.99 -0.87
C HIS A 262 -31.01 -3.30 -1.98
N PRO A 263 -29.69 -3.11 -1.79
CA PRO A 263 -28.69 -3.36 -2.84
C PRO A 263 -28.67 -4.81 -3.37
N GLY A 264 -29.00 -5.77 -2.51
CA GLY A 264 -29.11 -7.19 -2.87
C GLY A 264 -30.47 -7.62 -3.44
N SER A 265 -31.41 -6.71 -3.67
CA SER A 265 -32.70 -7.05 -4.31
C SER A 265 -32.50 -7.36 -5.79
N LEU A 266 -33.29 -8.31 -6.32
CA LEU A 266 -33.33 -8.61 -7.76
C LEU A 266 -34.08 -7.53 -8.56
N PHE A 267 -34.84 -6.68 -7.88
CA PHE A 267 -35.71 -5.68 -8.49
C PHE A 267 -35.31 -4.27 -8.05
N ARG A 268 -35.60 -3.30 -8.91
CA ARG A 268 -35.51 -1.88 -8.59
C ARG A 268 -36.80 -1.17 -8.95
N LEU A 269 -37.14 -0.13 -8.19
CA LEU A 269 -38.24 0.76 -8.53
C LEU A 269 -37.90 1.54 -9.81
N ARG A 270 -38.95 2.02 -10.49
CA ARG A 270 -38.79 2.93 -11.63
C ARG A 270 -38.48 4.33 -11.13
N ASP A 271 -37.65 5.04 -11.88
CA ASP A 271 -37.09 6.34 -11.50
C ASP A 271 -38.17 7.45 -11.42
N ASP A 272 -39.34 7.27 -12.01
CA ASP A 272 -40.47 8.22 -12.02
C ASP A 272 -41.57 7.90 -10.98
N ALA A 273 -41.44 6.78 -10.26
CA ALA A 273 -42.50 6.27 -9.39
C ALA A 273 -42.49 6.86 -7.97
N PHE A 274 -41.33 7.10 -7.37
CA PHE A 274 -41.13 7.68 -6.04
C PHE A 274 -39.78 8.40 -6.00
N THR A 275 -39.58 9.26 -5.00
CA THR A 275 -38.24 9.75 -4.68
C THR A 275 -37.41 8.58 -4.17
N ILE A 276 -36.38 8.20 -4.92
CA ILE A 276 -35.48 7.10 -4.56
C ILE A 276 -34.29 7.67 -3.79
N ASP A 277 -34.00 7.07 -2.64
CA ASP A 277 -32.82 7.42 -1.86
C ASP A 277 -31.53 6.92 -2.54
N ASP A 278 -30.56 7.81 -2.61
CA ASP A 278 -29.22 7.60 -3.14
C ASP A 278 -28.13 7.73 -2.05
N SER A 279 -28.54 7.73 -0.77
CA SER A 279 -27.60 7.89 0.34
C SER A 279 -26.57 6.77 0.35
N ALA A 280 -25.31 7.15 0.59
CA ALA A 280 -24.17 6.22 0.64
C ALA A 280 -24.37 5.05 1.64
N ASN A 281 -25.13 5.27 2.71
CA ASN A 281 -25.44 4.25 3.72
C ASN A 281 -26.85 4.45 4.32
N SER A 282 -27.32 3.45 5.07
CA SER A 282 -28.63 3.45 5.73
C SER A 282 -28.78 4.57 6.76
N LEU A 283 -27.71 4.88 7.50
CA LEU A 283 -27.73 5.94 8.51
C LEU A 283 -28.01 7.32 7.88
N ALA A 284 -27.31 7.67 6.79
CA ALA A 284 -27.55 8.92 6.06
C ALA A 284 -28.99 9.02 5.50
N PHE A 285 -29.57 7.90 5.06
CA PHE A 285 -30.98 7.83 4.68
C PHE A 285 -31.91 8.13 5.87
N ILE A 286 -31.66 7.49 7.02
CA ILE A 286 -32.44 7.67 8.24
C ILE A 286 -32.43 9.15 8.69
N HIS A 287 -31.29 9.85 8.57
CA HIS A 287 -31.19 11.27 8.91
C HIS A 287 -32.11 12.16 8.05
N LYS A 288 -32.35 11.81 6.78
CA LYS A 288 -33.29 12.53 5.89
C LYS A 288 -34.77 12.33 6.28
N CYS A 289 -35.07 11.32 7.08
CA CYS A 289 -36.43 10.89 7.37
C CYS A 289 -36.94 11.42 8.72
N GLU A 290 -38.20 11.84 8.78
CA GLU A 290 -38.89 12.15 10.04
C GLU A 290 -39.27 10.85 10.78
N GLU A 291 -39.78 9.88 10.03
CA GLU A 291 -40.10 8.54 10.50
C GLU A 291 -39.73 7.47 9.46
N VAL A 292 -39.50 6.24 9.91
CA VAL A 292 -39.04 5.13 9.08
C VAL A 292 -40.03 3.97 9.15
N PHE A 293 -40.39 3.42 8.00
CA PHE A 293 -41.27 2.27 7.83
C PHE A 293 -40.48 1.10 7.26
N THR A 294 -40.61 -0.06 7.90
CA THR A 294 -39.98 -1.31 7.48
C THR A 294 -40.86 -2.51 7.81
N ILE A 295 -40.60 -3.64 7.15
CA ILE A 295 -41.18 -4.91 7.58
C ILE A 295 -40.37 -5.40 8.78
N ASN A 296 -39.11 -5.80 8.57
CA ASN A 296 -38.23 -6.34 9.62
C ASN A 296 -36.74 -6.17 9.29
N SER A 297 -36.39 -5.13 8.52
CA SER A 297 -34.99 -4.86 8.13
C SER A 297 -34.13 -4.46 9.32
N SER A 298 -32.83 -4.80 9.29
CA SER A 298 -31.84 -4.27 10.25
C SER A 298 -31.80 -2.74 10.31
N VAL A 299 -32.13 -2.05 9.22
CA VAL A 299 -32.26 -0.57 9.16
C VAL A 299 -33.33 -0.07 10.13
N GLY A 300 -34.34 -0.89 10.45
CA GLY A 300 -35.33 -0.58 11.48
C GLY A 300 -34.72 -0.44 12.88
N LEU A 301 -33.75 -1.29 13.23
CA LEU A 301 -32.99 -1.15 14.48
C LEU A 301 -32.15 0.13 14.46
N GLU A 302 -31.45 0.41 13.36
CA GLU A 302 -30.68 1.66 13.21
C GLU A 302 -31.55 2.91 13.41
N ALA A 303 -32.78 2.90 12.88
CA ALA A 303 -33.74 3.98 13.06
C ALA A 303 -34.18 4.13 14.53
N ILE A 304 -34.39 3.02 15.24
CA ILE A 304 -34.72 3.05 16.68
C ILE A 304 -33.54 3.61 17.49
N LEU A 305 -32.32 3.18 17.20
CA LEU A 305 -31.11 3.60 17.91
C LEU A 305 -30.80 5.10 17.72
N THR A 306 -31.15 5.67 16.56
CA THR A 306 -31.06 7.11 16.29
C THR A 306 -32.26 7.91 16.83
N GLY A 307 -33.18 7.25 17.54
CA GLY A 307 -34.35 7.89 18.15
C GLY A 307 -35.43 8.32 17.15
N LYS A 308 -35.39 7.88 15.90
CA LYS A 308 -36.45 8.13 14.92
C LYS A 308 -37.70 7.35 15.29
N LYS A 309 -38.87 7.89 14.94
CA LYS A 309 -40.12 7.14 15.00
C LYS A 309 -40.04 6.02 13.95
N THR A 310 -40.22 4.78 14.38
CA THR A 310 -40.11 3.61 13.50
C THR A 310 -41.38 2.79 13.54
N THR A 311 -41.88 2.39 12.38
CA THR A 311 -42.98 1.42 12.25
C THR A 311 -42.42 0.12 11.70
N VAL A 312 -42.55 -0.96 12.49
CA VAL A 312 -42.08 -2.31 12.17
C VAL A 312 -43.32 -3.19 11.98
N LEU A 313 -43.51 -3.75 10.78
CA LEU A 313 -44.72 -4.48 10.41
C LEU A 313 -44.57 -6.02 10.48
N GLY A 314 -43.34 -6.51 10.35
CA GLY A 314 -42.98 -7.93 10.45
C GLY A 314 -42.51 -8.31 11.84
N ASP A 315 -42.36 -9.62 12.06
CA ASP A 315 -41.68 -10.17 13.22
C ASP A 315 -40.17 -9.92 13.10
N SER A 316 -39.56 -9.53 14.22
CA SER A 316 -38.12 -9.28 14.33
C SER A 316 -37.67 -9.30 15.79
N SER A 317 -36.41 -9.67 15.99
CA SER A 317 -35.77 -9.71 17.31
C SER A 317 -35.76 -8.39 18.07
N TYR A 318 -35.81 -7.25 17.37
CA TYR A 318 -35.72 -5.92 17.98
C TYR A 318 -37.09 -5.23 18.13
N SER A 319 -38.16 -5.78 17.56
CA SER A 319 -39.49 -5.16 17.53
C SER A 319 -40.00 -4.77 18.92
N PHE A 320 -39.74 -5.59 19.95
CA PHE A 320 -40.16 -5.34 21.34
C PHE A 320 -39.57 -4.05 21.92
N ILE A 321 -38.41 -3.60 21.45
CA ILE A 321 -37.78 -2.34 21.89
C ILE A 321 -38.65 -1.15 21.48
N ASN A 322 -39.24 -1.21 20.28
CA ASN A 322 -40.04 -0.14 19.70
C ASN A 322 -41.40 0.04 20.40
N GLU A 323 -41.91 -1.03 21.04
CA GLU A 323 -43.17 -1.03 21.78
C GLU A 323 -43.07 -0.31 23.14
N LEU A 324 -41.86 -0.06 23.63
CA LEU A 324 -41.60 0.50 24.96
C LEU A 324 -41.51 2.03 24.95
N ASP A 325 -41.85 2.62 26.09
CA ASP A 325 -41.67 4.05 26.37
C ASP A 325 -40.18 4.42 26.52
N ALA A 326 -39.84 5.72 26.40
CA ALA A 326 -38.45 6.16 26.25
C ALA A 326 -37.44 5.65 27.31
N PRO A 327 -37.73 5.66 28.63
CA PRO A 327 -36.78 5.13 29.62
C PRO A 327 -36.57 3.61 29.50
N ASP A 328 -37.67 2.85 29.33
CA ASP A 328 -37.63 1.39 29.23
C ASP A 328 -37.03 0.94 27.89
N ARG A 329 -37.17 1.77 26.85
CA ARG A 329 -36.57 1.57 25.53
C ARG A 329 -35.04 1.61 25.58
N VAL A 330 -34.44 2.51 26.35
CA VAL A 330 -32.97 2.57 26.52
C VAL A 330 -32.48 1.28 27.19
N ASN A 331 -33.14 0.85 28.27
CA ASN A 331 -32.76 -0.37 28.98
C ASN A 331 -32.91 -1.62 28.10
N ALA A 332 -34.00 -1.72 27.34
CA ALA A 332 -34.23 -2.79 26.37
C ALA A 332 -33.20 -2.79 25.24
N ALA A 333 -32.85 -1.62 24.70
CA ALA A 333 -31.82 -1.48 23.67
C ALA A 333 -30.43 -1.88 24.20
N ALA A 334 -30.10 -1.54 25.45
CA ALA A 334 -28.85 -1.96 26.06
C ALA A 334 -28.79 -3.48 26.27
N PHE A 335 -29.87 -4.11 26.76
CA PHE A 335 -29.96 -5.57 26.81
C PHE A 335 -29.75 -6.19 25.42
N TYR A 336 -30.45 -5.64 24.43
CA TYR A 336 -30.39 -6.15 23.07
C TYR A 336 -28.96 -6.08 22.51
N LEU A 337 -28.28 -4.94 22.66
CA LEU A 337 -26.96 -4.70 22.10
C LEU A 337 -25.83 -5.43 22.86
N PHE A 338 -25.89 -5.47 24.19
CA PHE A 338 -24.78 -5.98 25.01
C PHE A 338 -24.96 -7.42 25.48
N SER A 339 -26.18 -7.97 25.46
CA SER A 339 -26.47 -9.31 25.97
C SER A 339 -27.04 -10.24 24.91
N TYR A 340 -28.05 -9.79 24.16
CA TYR A 340 -28.69 -10.61 23.14
C TYR A 340 -27.83 -10.73 21.87
N LEU A 341 -27.38 -9.59 21.33
CA LEU A 341 -26.39 -9.57 20.26
C LEU A 341 -25.04 -10.03 20.81
N VAL A 342 -24.36 -10.83 20.00
CA VAL A 342 -23.06 -11.41 20.32
C VAL A 342 -22.01 -10.78 19.42
N PRO A 343 -20.79 -10.49 19.90
CA PRO A 343 -19.68 -10.17 19.02
C PRO A 343 -19.47 -11.27 17.97
N PHE A 344 -19.45 -10.91 16.69
CA PHE A 344 -19.56 -11.86 15.58
C PHE A 344 -18.58 -13.05 15.64
N GLU A 345 -17.34 -12.82 16.05
CA GLU A 345 -16.34 -13.90 16.14
C GLU A 345 -16.66 -14.94 17.23
N LEU A 346 -17.38 -14.56 18.29
CA LEU A 346 -17.65 -15.44 19.42
C LEU A 346 -18.62 -16.57 19.08
N VAL A 347 -19.58 -16.36 18.15
CA VAL A 347 -20.50 -17.45 17.75
C VAL A 347 -19.81 -18.55 16.95
N PHE A 348 -18.55 -18.37 16.56
CA PHE A 348 -17.71 -19.38 15.92
C PHE A 348 -16.67 -19.99 16.86
N ASN A 349 -16.59 -19.49 18.10
CA ASN A 349 -15.68 -19.94 19.12
C ASN A 349 -16.33 -21.01 20.00
N GLN A 350 -15.80 -22.24 19.97
CA GLN A 350 -16.40 -23.38 20.68
C GLN A 350 -16.44 -23.19 22.21
N ASP A 351 -15.41 -22.59 22.82
CA ASP A 351 -15.42 -22.31 24.26
C ASP A 351 -16.55 -21.34 24.66
N TYR A 352 -16.85 -20.36 23.81
CA TYR A 352 -17.95 -19.43 24.01
C TYR A 352 -19.32 -20.12 23.81
N LEU A 353 -19.44 -20.99 22.80
CA LEU A 353 -20.68 -21.76 22.59
C LEU A 353 -20.95 -22.71 23.76
N ASP A 354 -19.92 -23.39 24.27
CA ASP A 354 -20.02 -24.23 25.48
C ASP A 354 -20.31 -23.40 26.75
N PHE A 355 -19.84 -22.16 26.79
CA PHE A 355 -20.24 -21.21 27.82
C PHE A 355 -21.73 -20.87 27.72
N ARG A 356 -22.25 -20.58 26.53
CA ARG A 356 -23.67 -20.26 26.33
C ARG A 356 -24.59 -21.45 26.58
N LEU A 357 -24.15 -22.66 26.24
CA LEU A 357 -24.91 -23.91 26.46
C LEU A 357 -25.09 -24.25 27.96
N ARG A 358 -24.31 -23.63 28.84
CA ARG A 358 -24.48 -23.74 30.30
C ARG A 358 -25.53 -22.79 30.87
N HIS A 359 -26.21 -22.00 30.03
CA HIS A 359 -27.21 -20.99 30.40
C HIS A 359 -26.72 -20.06 31.52
N PRO A 360 -25.61 -19.32 31.30
CA PRO A 360 -25.04 -18.43 32.29
C PRO A 360 -25.96 -17.21 32.52
N GLU A 361 -25.80 -16.55 33.66
CA GLU A 361 -26.55 -15.32 33.97
C GLU A 361 -26.17 -14.18 33.00
N GLU A 362 -27.09 -13.24 32.75
CA GLU A 362 -26.87 -12.13 31.79
C GLU A 362 -25.63 -11.30 32.12
N LEU A 363 -25.29 -11.15 33.40
CA LEU A 363 -24.08 -10.46 33.84
C LEU A 363 -22.81 -11.10 33.25
N GLU A 364 -22.74 -12.44 33.25
CA GLU A 364 -21.58 -13.16 32.73
C GLU A 364 -21.48 -13.03 31.20
N ILE A 365 -22.62 -13.02 30.52
CA ILE A 365 -22.71 -12.83 29.07
C ILE A 365 -22.23 -11.44 28.68
N VAL A 366 -22.76 -10.40 29.34
CA VAL A 366 -22.33 -9.00 29.13
C VAL A 366 -20.84 -8.83 29.43
N CYS A 367 -20.32 -9.44 30.49
CA CYS A 367 -18.89 -9.45 30.78
C CYS A 367 -18.07 -10.00 29.60
N LYS A 368 -18.44 -11.16 29.07
CA LYS A 368 -17.77 -11.78 27.92
C LYS A 368 -17.81 -10.90 26.67
N HIS A 369 -18.95 -10.27 26.40
CA HIS A 369 -19.08 -9.39 25.24
C HIS A 369 -18.25 -8.11 25.38
N LEU A 370 -18.28 -7.48 26.56
CA LEU A 370 -17.47 -6.29 26.82
C LEU A 370 -15.96 -6.60 26.83
N GLU A 371 -15.54 -7.76 27.34
CA GLU A 371 -14.15 -8.22 27.23
C GLU A 371 -13.69 -8.28 25.77
N PHE A 372 -14.54 -8.79 24.87
CA PHE A 372 -14.25 -8.84 23.45
C PHE A 372 -14.21 -7.44 22.81
N TYR A 373 -15.12 -6.54 23.19
CA TYR A 373 -15.18 -5.19 22.62
C TYR A 373 -14.08 -4.23 23.12
N SER A 374 -13.34 -4.59 24.19
CA SER A 374 -12.44 -3.68 24.92
C SER A 374 -10.93 -3.94 24.72
N VAL A 375 -10.51 -4.48 23.57
CA VAL A 375 -9.11 -4.94 23.32
C VAL A 375 -8.03 -3.86 23.52
N ASP A 376 -8.38 -2.56 23.53
CA ASP A 376 -7.43 -1.44 23.72
C ASP A 376 -7.40 -0.80 25.11
N MET A 377 -7.97 -1.41 26.15
CA MET A 377 -8.03 -0.79 27.48
C MET A 377 -6.90 -1.23 28.43
N PRO A 378 -6.03 -0.30 28.90
CA PRO A 378 -5.00 -0.62 29.87
C PRO A 378 -5.62 -0.94 31.24
N GLY A 379 -5.42 -2.17 31.71
CA GLY A 379 -5.43 -2.54 33.13
C GLY A 379 -6.77 -2.47 33.84
N ARG A 380 -7.65 -3.46 33.62
CA ARG A 380 -8.80 -3.67 34.52
C ARG A 380 -8.30 -4.26 35.85
N GLN A 381 -8.58 -3.59 36.96
CA GLN A 381 -8.29 -4.13 38.30
C GLN A 381 -9.30 -5.24 38.65
N PRO A 382 -8.87 -6.46 38.99
CA PRO A 382 -9.75 -7.63 39.14
C PRO A 382 -10.61 -7.69 40.42
N GLU A 383 -10.80 -6.58 41.15
CA GLU A 383 -11.30 -6.64 42.56
C GLU A 383 -12.64 -5.93 42.84
N LYS A 384 -13.34 -5.33 41.86
CA LYS A 384 -14.68 -4.74 42.09
C LYS A 384 -15.80 -5.68 41.62
N ALA A 385 -16.72 -6.01 42.53
CA ALA A 385 -18.00 -6.59 42.16
C ALA A 385 -18.85 -5.52 41.47
N TYR A 386 -18.99 -5.61 40.14
CA TYR A 386 -19.81 -4.71 39.36
C TYR A 386 -21.22 -5.28 39.18
N THR A 387 -22.24 -4.42 39.19
CA THR A 387 -23.56 -4.77 38.68
C THR A 387 -23.56 -4.71 37.15
N LEU A 388 -24.50 -5.40 36.49
CA LEU A 388 -24.62 -5.43 35.03
C LEU A 388 -24.67 -4.01 34.45
N SER A 389 -25.55 -3.18 34.98
CA SER A 389 -25.70 -1.79 34.56
C SER A 389 -24.43 -0.95 34.77
N ALA A 390 -23.68 -1.18 35.86
CA ALA A 390 -22.45 -0.45 36.10
C ALA A 390 -21.39 -0.74 35.02
N LEU A 391 -21.29 -2.00 34.55
CA LEU A 391 -20.35 -2.38 33.50
C LEU A 391 -20.67 -1.69 32.17
N ILE A 392 -21.94 -1.71 31.76
CA ILE A 392 -22.38 -1.08 30.50
C ILE A 392 -22.21 0.44 30.58
N ASN A 393 -22.63 1.07 31.68
CA ASN A 393 -22.49 2.52 31.87
C ASN A 393 -21.03 2.97 31.87
N GLU A 394 -20.12 2.19 32.48
CA GLU A 394 -18.69 2.48 32.48
C GLU A 394 -18.10 2.37 31.06
N ALA A 395 -18.42 1.30 30.32
CA ALA A 395 -17.95 1.10 28.95
C ALA A 395 -18.38 2.24 28.02
N ILE A 396 -19.66 2.65 28.09
CA ILE A 396 -20.20 3.77 27.32
C ILE A 396 -19.51 5.08 27.72
N SER A 397 -19.32 5.32 29.02
CA SER A 397 -18.66 6.55 29.50
C SER A 397 -17.21 6.65 29.03
N GLN A 398 -16.49 5.52 28.97
CA GLN A 398 -15.11 5.46 28.50
C GLN A 398 -15.03 5.72 27.00
N ASP A 399 -15.90 5.08 26.21
CA ASP A 399 -15.99 5.27 24.77
C ASP A 399 -16.31 6.75 24.41
N LYS A 400 -17.27 7.37 25.10
CA LYS A 400 -17.56 8.81 24.95
C LYS A 400 -16.34 9.69 25.21
N ALA A 401 -15.59 9.41 26.27
CA ALA A 401 -14.41 10.19 26.61
C ALA A 401 -13.35 10.08 25.50
N MET A 402 -13.16 8.87 24.95
CA MET A 402 -12.23 8.62 23.84
C MET A 402 -12.68 9.29 22.54
N ARG A 403 -13.96 9.14 22.16
CA ARG A 403 -14.52 9.78 20.96
C ARG A 403 -14.45 11.30 21.02
N LYS A 404 -14.74 11.90 22.17
CA LYS A 404 -14.61 13.35 22.34
C LYS A 404 -13.17 13.83 22.13
N ILE A 405 -12.16 13.03 22.52
CA ILE A 405 -10.76 13.34 22.22
C ILE A 405 -10.53 13.28 20.71
N LEU A 406 -10.99 12.21 20.06
CA LEU A 406 -10.83 12.02 18.62
C LEU A 406 -11.53 13.11 17.79
N GLU A 407 -12.77 13.45 18.12
CA GLU A 407 -13.56 14.50 17.47
C GLU A 407 -12.92 15.89 17.63
N ASN A 408 -12.42 16.22 18.83
CA ASN A 408 -11.71 17.49 19.03
C ASN A 408 -10.45 17.55 18.17
N THR A 409 -9.69 16.45 18.08
CA THR A 409 -8.51 16.36 17.23
C THR A 409 -8.88 16.47 15.75
N GLN A 410 -10.00 15.89 15.32
CA GLN A 410 -10.48 15.97 13.94
C GLN A 410 -11.01 17.37 13.60
N GLN A 411 -11.77 18.01 14.50
CA GLN A 411 -12.24 19.39 14.31
C GLN A 411 -11.08 20.39 14.23
N GLU A 412 -10.03 20.17 15.02
CA GLU A 412 -8.82 21.01 14.96
C GLU A 412 -8.10 20.83 13.62
N HIS A 413 -7.97 19.59 13.13
CA HIS A 413 -7.44 19.33 11.79
C HIS A 413 -8.29 19.98 10.69
N ASN A 414 -9.63 19.89 10.78
CA ASN A 414 -10.52 20.50 9.79
C ASN A 414 -10.42 22.04 9.80
N LYS A 415 -10.29 22.67 10.98
CA LYS A 415 -10.03 24.11 11.06
C LYS A 415 -8.69 24.50 10.44
N GLN A 416 -7.66 23.68 10.63
CA GLN A 416 -6.35 23.91 10.01
C GLN A 416 -6.43 23.76 8.49
N LEU A 417 -7.20 22.80 7.99
CA LEU A 417 -7.46 22.62 6.56
C LEU A 417 -8.23 23.82 5.96
N ASP A 418 -9.27 24.32 6.62
CA ASP A 418 -9.99 25.52 6.16
C ASP A 418 -9.10 26.77 6.15
N LEU A 419 -8.22 26.91 7.15
CA LEU A 419 -7.25 28.00 7.20
C LEU A 419 -6.24 27.90 6.06
N LEU A 420 -5.79 26.68 5.76
CA LEU A 420 -4.88 26.39 4.66
C LEU A 420 -5.53 26.66 3.30
N ASN A 421 -6.80 26.26 3.11
CA ASN A 421 -7.57 26.56 1.91
C ASN A 421 -7.72 28.08 1.70
N THR A 422 -8.00 28.82 2.78
CA THR A 422 -8.07 30.29 2.72
C THR A 422 -6.71 30.93 2.35
N GLN A 423 -5.59 30.34 2.82
CA GLN A 423 -4.25 30.79 2.43
C GLN A 423 -3.90 30.46 0.99
N ILE A 424 -4.34 29.30 0.47
CA ILE A 424 -4.19 28.91 -0.93
C ILE A 424 -4.92 29.91 -1.84
N ASP A 425 -6.15 30.29 -1.50
CA ASP A 425 -6.91 31.29 -2.26
C ASP A 425 -6.21 32.66 -2.29
N LEU A 426 -5.60 33.07 -1.16
CA LEU A 426 -4.80 34.30 -1.08
C LEU A 426 -3.52 34.22 -1.91
N LEU A 427 -2.82 33.08 -1.89
CA LEU A 427 -1.61 32.86 -2.69
C LEU A 427 -1.91 32.86 -4.18
N ASN A 428 -3.01 32.22 -4.59
CA ASN A 428 -3.45 32.21 -5.99
C ASN A 428 -3.71 33.64 -6.49
N SER A 429 -4.35 34.48 -5.67
CA SER A 429 -4.56 35.90 -5.98
C SER A 429 -3.25 36.70 -6.12
N GLN A 430 -2.21 36.36 -5.33
CA GLN A 430 -0.89 36.98 -5.44
C GLN A 430 -0.09 36.48 -6.64
N LEU A 431 -0.25 35.19 -7.00
CA LEU A 431 0.37 34.58 -8.16
C LEU A 431 -0.14 35.20 -9.46
N ASP A 432 -1.44 35.50 -9.54
CA ASP A 432 -2.04 36.21 -10.68
C ASP A 432 -1.44 37.62 -10.88
N LEU A 433 -1.19 38.35 -9.78
CA LEU A 433 -0.52 39.65 -9.81
C LEU A 433 0.94 39.55 -10.27
N ALA A 434 1.68 38.55 -9.79
CA ALA A 434 3.08 38.32 -10.15
C ALA A 434 3.24 37.89 -11.62
N ASN A 435 2.34 37.03 -12.12
CA ASN A 435 2.30 36.62 -13.52
C ASN A 435 2.08 37.82 -14.45
N GLY A 436 1.24 38.78 -14.04
CA GLY A 436 1.05 40.04 -14.78
C GLY A 436 2.33 40.88 -14.93
N GLN A 437 3.19 40.90 -13.91
CA GLN A 437 4.48 41.59 -13.96
C GLN A 437 5.53 40.84 -14.80
N LEU A 438 5.56 39.51 -14.70
CA LEU A 438 6.54 38.68 -15.41
C LEU A 438 6.35 38.74 -16.93
N VAL A 439 5.11 38.83 -17.40
CA VAL A 439 4.78 39.03 -18.82
C VAL A 439 5.35 40.35 -19.36
N ALA A 440 5.39 41.41 -18.55
CA ALA A 440 5.98 42.68 -18.94
C ALA A 440 7.52 42.60 -19.08
N ASP A 441 8.19 41.92 -18.15
CA ASP A 441 9.65 41.77 -18.14
C ASP A 441 10.16 40.87 -19.28
N VAL A 442 9.42 39.83 -19.65
CA VAL A 442 9.75 38.96 -20.78
C VAL A 442 9.75 39.76 -22.09
N SER A 443 8.78 40.65 -22.29
CA SER A 443 8.72 41.53 -23.47
C SER A 443 9.92 42.47 -23.58
N GLU A 444 10.50 42.89 -22.46
CA GLU A 444 11.69 43.74 -22.44
C GLU A 444 12.97 42.95 -22.77
N ARG A 445 13.09 41.71 -22.29
CA ARG A 445 14.24 40.82 -22.57
C ARG A 445 14.32 40.36 -24.03
N GLU A 446 13.19 40.13 -24.68
CA GLU A 446 13.15 39.75 -26.10
C GLU A 446 13.76 40.84 -27.00
N LYS A 447 13.55 42.13 -26.66
CA LYS A 447 14.18 43.25 -27.38
C LYS A 447 15.70 43.28 -27.20
N LEU A 448 16.21 42.87 -26.03
CA LEU A 448 17.63 42.82 -25.74
C LEU A 448 18.34 41.68 -26.50
N ALA A 449 17.70 40.51 -26.56
CA ALA A 449 18.22 39.32 -27.25
C ALA A 449 18.40 39.54 -28.76
N ALA A 450 17.47 40.25 -29.41
CA ALA A 450 17.57 40.62 -30.82
C ALA A 450 18.80 41.50 -31.13
N THR A 451 19.26 42.28 -30.15
CA THR A 451 20.43 43.16 -30.30
C THR A 451 21.76 42.39 -30.17
N LEU A 452 21.79 41.35 -29.33
CA LEU A 452 22.98 40.50 -29.13
C LEU A 452 23.28 39.59 -30.31
N ALA A 453 22.25 39.07 -30.98
CA ALA A 453 22.40 38.21 -32.16
C ALA A 453 23.16 38.90 -33.31
N GLN A 454 22.97 40.20 -33.50
CA GLN A 454 23.70 40.98 -34.52
C GLN A 454 25.19 41.16 -34.24
N ILE A 455 25.62 41.03 -32.97
CA ILE A 455 27.03 41.20 -32.57
C ILE A 455 27.81 39.92 -32.81
N GLN A 456 27.17 38.76 -32.63
CA GLN A 456 27.80 37.45 -32.71
C GLN A 456 28.15 37.03 -34.15
N GLU A 457 27.30 37.36 -35.12
CA GLU A 457 27.53 37.09 -36.55
C GLU A 457 28.80 37.79 -37.09
N LYS A 458 29.24 38.86 -36.42
CA LYS A 458 30.44 39.63 -36.78
C LYS A 458 31.75 39.01 -36.27
N ALA A 459 31.70 38.11 -35.27
CA ALA A 459 32.87 37.53 -34.62
C ALA A 459 33.33 36.22 -35.28
N GLU A 460 32.39 35.43 -35.82
CA GLU A 460 32.66 34.11 -36.40
C GLU A 460 33.48 34.18 -37.71
N SER A 461 33.45 35.32 -38.41
CA SER A 461 34.23 35.53 -39.65
C SER A 461 35.76 35.63 -39.43
N GLN A 462 36.26 35.70 -38.18
CA GLN A 462 37.69 35.92 -37.89
C GLN A 462 38.46 34.66 -37.42
N VAL A 463 37.77 33.58 -37.02
CA VAL A 463 38.41 32.41 -36.36
C VAL A 463 38.87 31.33 -37.34
N ALA A 464 38.39 31.34 -38.59
CA ALA A 464 38.67 30.30 -39.59
C ALA A 464 40.15 30.20 -40.06
N VAL A 465 41.04 31.11 -39.65
CA VAL A 465 42.45 31.15 -40.10
C VAL A 465 43.42 30.39 -39.17
N ALA A 466 43.01 29.99 -37.96
CA ALA A 466 43.95 29.49 -36.92
C ALA A 466 44.12 27.96 -36.87
N VAL A 467 43.35 27.17 -37.62
CA VAL A 467 43.27 25.70 -37.45
C VAL A 467 44.36 24.93 -38.21
N GLU A 468 45.04 25.54 -39.18
CA GLU A 468 45.95 24.85 -40.10
C GLU A 468 47.35 24.49 -39.52
N VAL A 469 47.65 24.83 -38.26
CA VAL A 469 49.01 24.68 -37.68
C VAL A 469 49.15 23.49 -36.71
N ALA A 470 48.07 22.85 -36.25
CA ALA A 470 48.13 21.87 -35.15
C ALA A 470 48.38 20.40 -35.56
N GLU A 471 48.32 20.05 -36.84
CA GLU A 471 48.34 18.62 -37.26
C GLU A 471 49.72 17.94 -37.33
N GLN A 472 50.85 18.65 -37.19
CA GLN A 472 52.18 18.06 -37.41
C GLN A 472 52.89 17.41 -36.19
N ALA A 473 52.30 17.36 -34.99
CA ALA A 473 53.03 16.92 -33.77
C ALA A 473 52.75 15.47 -33.29
N LYS A 474 51.90 14.69 -33.94
CA LYS A 474 51.37 13.43 -33.37
C LYS A 474 52.17 12.13 -33.69
N ALA A 475 53.18 12.16 -34.56
CA ALA A 475 53.78 10.93 -35.10
C ALA A 475 55.01 10.34 -34.37
N GLY A 476 55.44 10.87 -33.21
CA GLY A 476 56.70 10.48 -32.56
C GLY A 476 56.64 9.51 -31.37
N LEU A 477 55.46 9.26 -30.79
CA LEU A 477 55.39 8.60 -29.47
C LEU A 477 55.07 7.10 -29.48
N GLN A 478 54.77 6.51 -30.64
CA GLN A 478 54.22 5.15 -30.73
C GLN A 478 55.26 4.02 -30.78
N SER A 479 56.57 4.27 -30.94
CA SER A 479 57.56 3.18 -31.10
C SER A 479 58.34 2.77 -29.83
N VAL A 480 58.11 3.42 -28.68
CA VAL A 480 58.89 3.15 -27.44
C VAL A 480 58.19 2.14 -26.51
N VAL A 481 56.90 1.89 -26.70
CA VAL A 481 56.09 1.08 -25.77
C VAL A 481 56.19 -0.42 -26.05
N GLU A 482 56.45 -0.83 -27.29
CA GLU A 482 56.41 -2.26 -27.67
C GLU A 482 57.64 -3.06 -27.22
N THR A 483 58.79 -2.43 -26.97
CA THR A 483 60.06 -3.15 -26.69
C THR A 483 60.23 -3.57 -25.23
N LYS A 484 59.40 -3.07 -24.29
CA LYS A 484 59.50 -3.38 -22.84
C LYS A 484 58.70 -4.62 -22.42
N GLN A 485 57.78 -5.10 -23.26
CA GLN A 485 56.82 -6.14 -22.88
C GLN A 485 57.38 -7.57 -23.03
N GLU A 486 58.42 -7.78 -23.86
CA GLU A 486 58.99 -9.11 -24.12
C GLU A 486 60.03 -9.57 -23.07
N GLU A 487 60.67 -8.65 -22.34
CA GLU A 487 61.64 -8.99 -21.28
C GLU A 487 61.00 -9.61 -20.03
N ILE A 488 59.76 -9.21 -19.71
CA ILE A 488 59.06 -9.64 -18.49
C ILE A 488 58.60 -11.11 -18.59
N ASN A 489 58.33 -11.61 -19.79
CA ASN A 489 57.84 -12.97 -20.00
C ASN A 489 58.92 -14.06 -19.89
N ARG A 490 60.21 -13.72 -20.04
CA ARG A 490 61.31 -14.69 -19.91
C ARG A 490 61.72 -14.99 -18.47
N MET A 491 61.49 -14.08 -17.52
CA MET A 491 61.87 -14.29 -16.11
C MET A 491 60.97 -15.29 -15.35
N ARG A 492 59.70 -15.44 -15.74
CA ARG A 492 58.71 -16.24 -14.98
C ARG A 492 58.85 -17.76 -15.12
N ASN A 493 59.65 -18.26 -16.08
CA ASN A 493 59.74 -19.69 -16.40
C ASN A 493 61.01 -20.42 -15.91
N SER A 494 61.85 -19.82 -15.06
CA SER A 494 63.08 -20.46 -14.57
C SER A 494 62.89 -21.32 -13.30
N LEU A 495 63.56 -22.47 -13.23
CA LEU A 495 63.46 -23.46 -12.15
C LEU A 495 63.93 -22.95 -10.76
N SER A 496 64.73 -21.89 -10.71
CA SER A 496 65.19 -21.26 -9.46
C SER A 496 64.05 -20.49 -8.74
N TRP A 497 63.05 -20.01 -9.49
CA TRP A 497 61.87 -19.34 -8.91
C TRP A 497 60.95 -20.34 -8.21
N LYS A 498 60.81 -21.57 -8.74
CA LYS A 498 59.93 -22.60 -8.16
C LYS A 498 60.45 -23.17 -6.84
N LEU A 499 61.77 -23.25 -6.65
CA LEU A 499 62.40 -23.80 -5.43
C LEU A 499 62.54 -22.79 -4.27
N THR A 500 62.60 -21.48 -4.55
CA THR A 500 62.81 -20.45 -3.51
C THR A 500 61.53 -19.77 -3.02
N MET A 501 60.38 -20.07 -3.63
CA MET A 501 59.07 -19.50 -3.28
C MET A 501 58.56 -19.83 -1.86
N PRO A 502 58.67 -21.08 -1.33
CA PRO A 502 58.11 -21.42 -0.03
C PRO A 502 58.81 -20.70 1.14
N VAL A 503 60.13 -20.54 1.05
CA VAL A 503 60.95 -19.85 2.06
C VAL A 503 60.74 -18.33 2.01
N ARG A 504 60.47 -17.77 0.82
CA ARG A 504 60.10 -16.36 0.67
C ARG A 504 58.67 -16.06 1.17
N MET A 505 57.74 -17.02 1.06
CA MET A 505 56.37 -16.87 1.57
C MET A 505 56.29 -16.87 3.09
N SER A 506 57.03 -17.74 3.77
CA SER A 506 57.06 -17.79 5.24
C SER A 506 57.62 -16.49 5.84
N GLY A 507 58.66 -15.92 5.22
CA GLY A 507 59.17 -14.60 5.58
C GLY A 507 58.24 -13.42 5.27
N ARG A 508 57.23 -13.57 4.41
CA ARG A 508 56.21 -12.54 4.09
C ARG A 508 54.97 -12.64 4.97
N ILE A 509 54.60 -13.86 5.39
CA ILE A 509 53.54 -14.10 6.38
C ILE A 509 53.91 -13.45 7.72
N CYS A 510 55.15 -13.64 8.18
CA CYS A 510 55.63 -13.00 9.41
C CYS A 510 55.79 -11.46 9.31
N ARG A 511 55.72 -10.90 8.09
CA ARG A 511 55.79 -9.45 7.81
C ARG A 511 54.43 -8.84 7.43
N GLY A 512 53.34 -9.61 7.45
CA GLY A 512 51.98 -9.09 7.27
C GLY A 512 51.55 -8.81 5.83
N GLU A 513 52.27 -9.29 4.82
CA GLU A 513 51.97 -9.05 3.39
C GLU A 513 50.92 -10.04 2.82
N PHE A 514 49.71 -10.04 3.41
CA PHE A 514 48.63 -11.01 3.09
C PHE A 514 47.95 -10.81 1.72
N SER A 515 48.10 -9.65 1.07
CA SER A 515 47.51 -9.36 -0.25
C SER A 515 48.09 -10.24 -1.36
N THR A 516 49.39 -10.54 -1.31
CA THR A 516 50.08 -11.40 -2.29
C THR A 516 49.70 -12.87 -2.14
N ILE A 517 49.33 -13.31 -0.94
CA ILE A 517 48.84 -14.66 -0.65
C ILE A 517 47.43 -14.83 -1.20
N LYS A 518 46.58 -13.81 -1.04
CA LYS A 518 45.20 -13.76 -1.59
C LYS A 518 45.16 -13.88 -3.13
N ALA A 519 46.16 -13.32 -3.81
CA ALA A 519 46.29 -13.40 -5.27
C ALA A 519 46.67 -14.80 -5.79
N MET A 520 47.53 -15.54 -5.08
CA MET A 520 47.92 -16.91 -5.48
C MET A 520 46.95 -17.99 -4.99
N THR A 521 46.24 -17.79 -3.88
CA THR A 521 45.24 -18.76 -3.38
C THR A 521 44.02 -18.84 -4.30
N ARG A 522 43.68 -17.73 -4.99
CA ARG A 522 42.67 -17.70 -6.06
C ARG A 522 43.00 -18.59 -7.25
N GLN A 523 44.27 -18.95 -7.46
CA GLN A 523 44.69 -19.83 -8.56
C GLN A 523 44.68 -21.33 -8.20
N TYR A 524 44.49 -21.70 -6.93
CA TYR A 524 44.57 -23.10 -6.48
C TYR A 524 43.24 -23.71 -6.00
N VAL A 525 42.14 -22.95 -5.95
CA VAL A 525 40.81 -23.44 -5.51
C VAL A 525 39.87 -23.58 -6.70
N HIS A 526 40.24 -24.46 -7.64
CA HIS A 526 39.36 -24.94 -8.72
C HIS A 526 38.99 -26.42 -8.58
N SER A 527 39.11 -27.02 -7.39
CA SER A 527 38.63 -28.38 -7.16
C SER A 527 38.06 -28.53 -5.75
N GLY A 528 36.72 -28.61 -5.64
CA GLY A 528 36.04 -28.97 -4.39
C GLY A 528 34.64 -28.38 -4.21
N ASN A 529 33.62 -29.12 -4.63
CA ASN A 529 32.21 -28.86 -4.31
C ASN A 529 31.85 -29.40 -2.91
N GLY A 530 31.90 -28.56 -1.88
CA GLY A 530 31.48 -28.94 -0.52
C GLY A 530 30.89 -27.77 0.25
N ALA A 531 29.93 -28.03 1.15
CA ALA A 531 29.26 -27.00 1.95
C ALA A 531 30.23 -26.13 2.79
N LEU A 532 31.42 -26.66 3.12
CA LEU A 532 32.47 -25.94 3.83
C LEU A 532 33.12 -24.83 2.98
N SER A 533 33.17 -24.98 1.64
CA SER A 533 33.73 -23.95 0.75
C SER A 533 32.77 -22.77 0.55
N ARG A 534 31.46 -23.02 0.61
CA ARG A 534 30.41 -21.97 0.57
C ARG A 534 30.36 -21.13 1.85
N PHE A 535 30.61 -21.74 3.02
CA PHE A 535 30.70 -21.03 4.30
C PHE A 535 31.94 -20.12 4.42
N LEU A 536 33.05 -20.49 3.77
CA LEU A 536 34.29 -19.70 3.76
C LEU A 536 34.23 -18.50 2.79
N LEU A 537 33.34 -18.53 1.79
CA LEU A 537 33.18 -17.46 0.80
C LEU A 537 32.17 -16.37 1.21
N SER A 538 31.25 -16.65 2.13
CA SER A 538 30.26 -15.68 2.65
C SER A 538 30.78 -14.75 3.75
N GLY A 539 32.09 -14.70 3.99
CA GLY A 539 32.68 -13.79 4.97
C GLY A 539 32.44 -14.13 6.44
N GLY A 540 31.85 -15.30 6.76
CA GLY A 540 31.46 -15.70 8.12
C GLY A 540 32.59 -15.89 9.14
N LEU A 541 33.87 -15.74 8.75
CA LEU A 541 35.04 -16.00 9.60
C LEU A 541 35.99 -14.81 9.81
N LEU A 542 35.65 -13.60 9.35
CA LEU A 542 36.59 -12.45 9.37
C LEU A 542 36.14 -11.21 10.17
N SER A 543 35.26 -11.35 11.17
CA SER A 543 35.16 -10.34 12.23
C SER A 543 36.00 -10.78 13.45
N LYS A 544 37.12 -10.08 13.70
CA LYS A 544 38.00 -10.31 14.86
C LYS A 544 37.27 -10.14 16.22
N SER A 545 36.11 -9.48 16.28
CA SER A 545 35.36 -9.29 17.54
C SER A 545 34.39 -10.43 17.85
N LYS A 546 33.77 -11.05 16.83
CA LYS A 546 32.72 -12.06 17.00
C LYS A 546 33.23 -13.39 17.58
N TYR A 547 34.49 -13.75 17.30
CA TYR A 547 35.14 -14.91 17.93
C TYR A 547 35.49 -14.66 19.41
N LYS A 548 35.80 -13.41 19.79
CA LYS A 548 36.14 -13.02 21.17
C LYS A 548 34.93 -13.00 22.10
N THR A 549 33.77 -12.55 21.60
CA THR A 549 32.52 -12.51 22.38
C THR A 549 31.93 -13.90 22.58
N ALA A 550 31.96 -14.75 21.54
CA ALA A 550 31.57 -16.16 21.66
C ALA A 550 32.51 -16.94 22.60
N LEU A 551 33.84 -16.75 22.50
CA LEU A 551 34.77 -17.36 23.47
C LEU A 551 34.60 -16.81 24.89
N ARG A 552 34.30 -15.51 25.08
CA ARG A 552 34.03 -14.95 26.43
C ARG A 552 32.78 -15.52 27.06
N LEU A 553 31.70 -15.72 26.29
CA LEU A 553 30.43 -16.24 26.79
C LEU A 553 30.49 -17.76 27.06
N ILE A 554 31.30 -18.50 26.28
CA ILE A 554 31.59 -19.91 26.53
C ILE A 554 32.52 -20.07 27.75
N MET A 555 33.51 -19.19 27.91
CA MET A 555 34.39 -19.18 29.10
C MET A 555 33.69 -18.68 30.38
N SER A 556 32.56 -17.99 30.29
CA SER A 556 31.76 -17.53 31.44
C SER A 556 30.58 -18.45 31.81
N GLY A 557 30.40 -19.58 31.11
CA GLY A 557 29.40 -20.61 31.44
C GLY A 557 27.95 -20.25 31.06
N ASN A 558 27.70 -19.19 30.28
CA ASN A 558 26.35 -18.78 29.90
C ASN A 558 25.95 -19.32 28.52
N TRP A 559 25.61 -20.60 28.47
CA TRP A 559 25.27 -21.35 27.26
C TRP A 559 23.96 -20.87 26.59
N LYS A 560 23.04 -20.27 27.35
CA LYS A 560 21.74 -19.77 26.86
C LYS A 560 21.91 -18.46 26.05
N GLY A 561 22.75 -17.53 26.51
CA GLY A 561 23.08 -16.29 25.79
C GLY A 561 23.84 -16.51 24.47
N ALA A 562 24.64 -17.58 24.38
CA ALA A 562 25.29 -17.98 23.13
C ALA A 562 24.30 -18.53 22.10
N ALA A 563 23.29 -19.30 22.54
CA ALA A 563 22.23 -19.83 21.68
C ALA A 563 21.28 -18.72 21.18
N ASP A 564 20.93 -17.74 22.02
CA ASP A 564 20.11 -16.59 21.64
C ASP A 564 20.87 -15.60 20.73
N GLY A 565 22.19 -15.51 20.87
CA GLY A 565 23.05 -14.80 19.91
C GLY A 565 23.10 -15.50 18.54
N PHE A 566 23.13 -16.84 18.53
CA PHE A 566 23.13 -17.62 17.29
C PHE A 566 21.76 -17.61 16.59
N LYS A 567 20.64 -17.64 17.35
CA LYS A 567 19.27 -17.44 16.84
C LYS A 567 19.06 -16.06 16.24
N ARG A 568 19.60 -14.99 16.86
CA ARG A 568 19.55 -13.62 16.31
C ARG A 568 20.33 -13.49 15.00
N VAL A 569 21.47 -14.19 14.88
CA VAL A 569 22.28 -14.21 13.64
C VAL A 569 21.60 -15.04 12.54
N LEU A 570 20.93 -16.15 12.89
CA LEU A 570 20.15 -16.96 11.94
C LEU A 570 18.86 -16.25 11.48
N ASN A 571 18.16 -15.55 12.36
CA ASN A 571 16.99 -14.75 11.98
C ASN A 571 17.38 -13.54 11.12
N ARG A 572 18.52 -12.89 11.39
CA ARG A 572 19.08 -11.86 10.48
C ARG A 572 19.43 -12.42 9.09
N ALA A 573 19.97 -13.64 9.01
CA ALA A 573 20.27 -14.30 7.73
C ALA A 573 19.00 -14.72 6.95
N ALA A 574 17.86 -14.90 7.63
CA ALA A 574 16.57 -15.17 7.00
C ALA A 574 15.91 -13.89 6.47
N THR A 575 16.05 -12.76 7.19
CA THR A 575 15.53 -11.44 6.76
C THR A 575 16.43 -10.71 5.75
N ASP A 576 17.74 -10.99 5.72
CA ASP A 576 18.69 -10.44 4.73
C ASP A 576 18.71 -11.23 3.40
N SER A 577 17.74 -12.12 3.17
CA SER A 577 17.70 -12.98 1.99
C SER A 577 17.01 -12.31 0.78
N ALA A 578 17.54 -11.16 0.34
CA ALA A 578 17.58 -10.94 -1.10
C ALA A 578 18.58 -11.98 -1.67
N PRO A 579 18.22 -12.80 -2.66
CA PRO A 579 19.14 -13.81 -3.17
C PRO A 579 20.40 -13.11 -3.67
N ALA A 580 21.53 -13.38 -3.01
CA ALA A 580 22.84 -13.22 -3.63
C ALA A 580 22.95 -14.25 -4.77
N ALA A 581 22.17 -14.07 -5.83
CA ALA A 581 22.57 -14.55 -7.13
C ALA A 581 23.85 -13.78 -7.44
N ALA A 582 24.99 -14.47 -7.37
CA ALA A 582 26.22 -13.97 -7.95
C ALA A 582 25.92 -13.79 -9.44
N PHE A 583 25.47 -12.60 -9.86
CA PHE A 583 25.32 -12.29 -11.27
C PHE A 583 26.69 -12.51 -11.91
N LEU A 584 26.78 -13.56 -12.73
CA LEU A 584 28.00 -13.88 -13.45
C LEU A 584 28.37 -12.65 -14.28
N ASN A 585 29.61 -12.23 -14.12
CA ASN A 585 30.13 -10.98 -14.66
C ASN A 585 30.51 -11.14 -16.14
N ASN A 586 29.57 -11.62 -16.96
CA ASN A 586 29.79 -11.96 -18.37
C ASN A 586 29.29 -10.87 -19.33
N GLY A 587 29.51 -9.60 -18.98
CA GLY A 587 29.53 -8.48 -19.93
C GLY A 587 28.19 -7.97 -20.47
N ASP A 588 27.28 -8.84 -20.92
CA ASP A 588 26.09 -8.44 -21.68
C ASP A 588 24.79 -8.59 -20.89
N VAL A 589 23.90 -7.60 -20.94
CA VAL A 589 22.52 -7.68 -20.44
C VAL A 589 21.57 -8.11 -21.56
N ARG A 590 20.65 -9.01 -21.28
CA ARG A 590 19.61 -9.44 -22.24
C ARG A 590 18.27 -8.85 -21.84
N ILE A 591 17.58 -8.24 -22.79
CA ILE A 591 16.25 -7.67 -22.56
C ILE A 591 15.25 -8.49 -23.38
N LEU A 592 14.35 -9.18 -22.70
CA LEU A 592 13.26 -9.93 -23.31
C LEU A 592 12.00 -9.07 -23.28
N ALA A 593 11.42 -8.82 -24.45
CA ALA A 593 10.23 -7.99 -24.59
C ALA A 593 9.37 -8.48 -25.75
N THR A 594 8.06 -8.33 -25.64
CA THR A 594 7.16 -8.65 -26.75
C THR A 594 7.14 -7.48 -27.75
N GLN A 595 6.54 -7.68 -28.92
CA GLN A 595 6.45 -6.62 -29.95
C GLN A 595 5.77 -5.34 -29.44
N HIS A 596 4.78 -5.45 -28.55
CA HIS A 596 4.04 -4.30 -28.02
C HIS A 596 4.76 -3.57 -26.87
N THR A 597 5.88 -4.10 -26.37
CA THR A 597 6.69 -3.48 -25.30
C THR A 597 8.11 -3.13 -25.74
N LEU A 598 8.38 -3.11 -27.05
CA LEU A 598 9.73 -2.84 -27.59
C LEU A 598 10.23 -1.44 -27.23
N PHE A 599 9.36 -0.43 -27.17
CA PHE A 599 9.75 0.91 -26.72
C PHE A 599 10.42 0.90 -25.34
N VAL A 600 9.86 0.15 -24.39
CA VAL A 600 10.43 -0.02 -23.04
C VAL A 600 11.78 -0.71 -23.11
N ALA A 601 11.91 -1.74 -23.94
CA ALA A 601 13.16 -2.47 -24.11
C ALA A 601 14.27 -1.58 -24.71
N HIS A 602 13.94 -0.76 -25.72
CA HIS A 602 14.87 0.20 -26.32
C HIS A 602 15.28 1.29 -25.33
N LEU A 603 14.35 1.78 -24.50
CA LEU A 603 14.65 2.74 -23.45
C LEU A 603 15.67 2.16 -22.44
N ILE A 604 15.43 0.94 -21.96
CA ILE A 604 16.35 0.25 -21.04
C ILE A 604 17.70 -0.01 -21.72
N GLU A 605 17.70 -0.46 -22.98
CA GLU A 605 18.93 -0.69 -23.77
C GLU A 605 19.77 0.60 -23.86
N LYS A 606 19.14 1.71 -24.25
CA LYS A 606 19.78 3.03 -24.32
C LYS A 606 20.37 3.42 -22.98
N SER A 607 19.61 3.34 -21.89
CA SER A 607 20.10 3.71 -20.56
C SER A 607 21.24 2.79 -20.09
N LEU A 608 21.23 1.49 -20.42
CA LEU A 608 22.36 0.59 -20.14
C LEU A 608 23.63 1.01 -20.91
N LEU A 609 23.48 1.32 -22.21
CA LEU A 609 24.58 1.77 -23.07
C LEU A 609 25.19 3.09 -22.58
N GLU A 610 24.36 4.06 -22.19
CA GLU A 610 24.78 5.34 -21.61
C GLU A 610 25.57 5.16 -20.30
N ASN A 611 25.38 4.04 -19.60
CA ASN A 611 26.11 3.67 -18.39
C ASN A 611 27.29 2.72 -18.65
N GLY A 612 27.67 2.51 -19.91
CA GLY A 612 28.82 1.68 -20.30
C GLY A 612 28.58 0.17 -20.19
N LEU A 613 27.33 -0.28 -20.16
CA LEU A 613 26.94 -1.69 -20.20
C LEU A 613 26.45 -2.05 -21.61
N THR A 614 26.82 -3.23 -22.10
CA THR A 614 26.28 -3.76 -23.34
C THR A 614 24.93 -4.43 -23.09
N ALA A 615 23.98 -4.21 -23.98
CA ALA A 615 22.65 -4.79 -23.91
C ALA A 615 22.19 -5.26 -25.29
N GLN A 616 21.33 -6.26 -25.31
CA GLN A 616 20.68 -6.74 -26.54
C GLN A 616 19.22 -7.07 -26.27
N VAL A 617 18.33 -6.49 -27.07
CA VAL A 617 16.89 -6.79 -27.08
C VAL A 617 16.59 -8.07 -27.87
N SER A 618 15.65 -8.87 -27.40
CA SER A 618 15.16 -10.07 -28.07
C SER A 618 13.67 -10.29 -27.80
N THR A 619 12.94 -10.82 -28.78
CA THR A 619 11.49 -11.05 -28.68
C THR A 619 11.10 -12.45 -28.23
N SER A 620 12.09 -13.33 -28.03
CA SER A 620 11.89 -14.69 -27.55
C SER A 620 13.07 -15.11 -26.69
N TYR A 621 12.81 -15.98 -25.71
CA TYR A 621 13.84 -16.62 -24.91
C TYR A 621 14.33 -17.88 -25.62
N VAL A 622 15.66 -18.06 -25.64
CA VAL A 622 16.33 -19.23 -26.22
C VAL A 622 17.33 -19.75 -25.17
N ALA A 623 17.05 -20.92 -24.61
CA ALA A 623 17.83 -21.48 -23.49
C ALA A 623 19.30 -21.71 -23.86
N GLU A 624 19.59 -22.05 -25.11
CA GLU A 624 20.95 -22.24 -25.62
C GLU A 624 21.79 -20.95 -25.61
N HIS A 625 21.13 -19.79 -25.57
CA HIS A 625 21.78 -18.48 -25.51
C HIS A 625 21.92 -17.96 -24.07
N ASP A 626 21.39 -18.68 -23.08
CA ASP A 626 21.52 -18.32 -21.67
C ASP A 626 22.85 -18.82 -21.09
N ASN A 627 23.83 -17.92 -21.00
CA ASN A 627 25.14 -18.21 -20.40
C ASN A 627 25.23 -17.71 -18.95
N GLY A 628 24.08 -17.55 -18.28
CA GLY A 628 23.98 -17.03 -16.91
C GLY A 628 24.12 -15.51 -16.82
N GLN A 629 23.93 -14.81 -17.94
CA GLN A 629 23.94 -13.35 -17.96
C GLN A 629 22.69 -12.74 -17.31
N LEU A 630 22.72 -11.43 -17.04
CA LEU A 630 21.56 -10.73 -16.48
C LEU A 630 20.46 -10.61 -17.54
N HIS A 631 19.24 -11.03 -17.18
CA HIS A 631 18.06 -10.87 -18.00
C HIS A 631 17.09 -9.86 -17.37
N ILE A 632 16.59 -8.92 -18.17
CA ILE A 632 15.43 -8.08 -17.85
C ILE A 632 14.28 -8.56 -18.73
N VAL A 633 13.17 -8.95 -18.12
CA VAL A 633 12.01 -9.50 -18.84
C VAL A 633 10.82 -8.56 -18.66
N VAL A 634 10.43 -7.91 -19.74
CA VAL A 634 9.28 -7.01 -19.80
C VAL A 634 8.02 -7.82 -20.01
N CYS A 635 7.05 -7.68 -19.10
CA CYS A 635 5.83 -8.51 -19.05
C CYS A 635 6.15 -10.02 -18.98
N PRO A 636 6.76 -10.52 -17.88
CA PRO A 636 7.20 -11.91 -17.80
C PRO A 636 6.06 -12.94 -17.91
N GLN A 637 4.80 -12.55 -17.66
CA GLN A 637 3.61 -13.35 -17.89
C GLN A 637 3.39 -13.73 -19.37
N MET A 638 3.95 -12.96 -20.31
CA MET A 638 3.77 -13.18 -21.75
C MET A 638 4.71 -14.26 -22.33
N PHE A 639 5.62 -14.80 -21.53
CA PHE A 639 6.61 -15.80 -21.97
C PHE A 639 6.29 -17.17 -21.39
N THR A 640 6.38 -18.22 -22.21
CA THR A 640 6.17 -19.61 -21.74
C THR A 640 7.36 -20.13 -20.93
N GLN A 641 8.57 -19.67 -21.24
CA GLN A 641 9.81 -20.01 -20.54
C GLN A 641 10.53 -18.73 -20.16
N LEU A 642 11.07 -18.71 -18.94
CA LEU A 642 11.83 -17.59 -18.39
C LEU A 642 13.25 -18.05 -18.03
N PRO A 643 14.25 -17.15 -18.13
CA PRO A 643 15.59 -17.39 -17.60
C PRO A 643 15.55 -17.77 -16.13
N GLN A 644 16.53 -18.54 -15.64
CA GLN A 644 16.57 -18.92 -14.22
C GLN A 644 16.76 -17.70 -13.30
N HIS A 645 17.49 -16.68 -13.76
CA HIS A 645 17.76 -15.46 -13.01
C HIS A 645 17.37 -14.26 -13.85
N TYR A 646 16.24 -13.63 -13.52
CA TYR A 646 15.74 -12.47 -14.24
C TYR A 646 15.22 -11.37 -13.30
N ILE A 647 15.20 -10.17 -13.84
CA ILE A 647 14.46 -9.02 -13.34
C ILE A 647 13.13 -8.98 -14.07
N ALA A 648 12.03 -8.96 -13.34
CA ALA A 648 10.71 -8.75 -13.91
C ALA A 648 10.47 -7.25 -14.10
N PHE A 649 10.10 -6.80 -15.30
CA PHE A 649 9.45 -5.50 -15.46
C PHE A 649 7.93 -5.75 -15.51
N GLN A 650 7.29 -5.50 -14.38
CA GLN A 650 5.85 -5.54 -14.19
C GLN A 650 5.23 -4.36 -14.95
N MET A 651 4.21 -4.63 -15.77
CA MET A 651 3.51 -3.57 -16.52
C MET A 651 1.99 -3.63 -16.45
N GLU A 652 1.42 -4.63 -15.76
CA GLU A 652 -0.03 -4.72 -15.57
C GLU A 652 -0.54 -3.64 -14.61
N GLN A 653 -1.77 -3.17 -14.77
CA GLN A 653 -2.34 -2.14 -13.89
C GLN A 653 -3.05 -2.76 -12.68
N SER A 654 -2.69 -2.32 -11.47
CA SER A 654 -3.29 -2.77 -10.19
C SER A 654 -4.75 -2.37 -9.98
N VAL A 655 -5.27 -1.45 -10.79
CA VAL A 655 -6.68 -1.02 -10.74
C VAL A 655 -7.66 -2.15 -11.10
N ASN A 656 -7.16 -3.24 -11.68
CA ASN A 656 -7.94 -4.44 -11.94
C ASN A 656 -7.16 -5.70 -11.56
N SER A 657 -7.57 -6.36 -10.47
CA SER A 657 -6.89 -7.54 -9.91
C SER A 657 -6.85 -8.73 -10.87
N ARG A 658 -7.71 -8.77 -11.91
CA ARG A 658 -7.76 -9.88 -12.89
C ARG A 658 -6.43 -10.14 -13.60
N TRP A 659 -5.57 -9.12 -13.72
CA TRP A 659 -4.27 -9.23 -14.38
C TRP A 659 -3.18 -9.80 -13.46
N PHE A 660 -3.45 -9.87 -12.15
CA PHE A 660 -2.56 -10.38 -11.13
C PHE A 660 -2.99 -11.78 -10.66
N THR A 661 -2.80 -12.77 -11.54
CA THR A 661 -3.07 -14.18 -11.20
C THR A 661 -2.04 -14.75 -10.23
N GLU A 662 -2.36 -15.85 -9.56
CA GLU A 662 -1.40 -16.56 -8.69
C GLU A 662 -0.13 -16.97 -9.43
N GLU A 663 -0.27 -17.43 -10.68
CA GLU A 663 0.87 -17.75 -11.54
C GLU A 663 1.74 -16.52 -11.79
N TYR A 664 1.13 -15.36 -12.02
CA TYR A 664 1.88 -14.13 -12.22
C TYR A 664 2.59 -13.70 -10.94
N PHE A 665 1.93 -13.75 -9.78
CA PHE A 665 2.59 -13.51 -8.49
C PHE A 665 3.74 -14.50 -8.23
N ALA A 666 3.60 -15.77 -8.58
CA ALA A 666 4.68 -16.75 -8.48
C ALA A 666 5.87 -16.35 -9.36
N ARG A 667 5.62 -15.90 -10.60
CA ARG A 667 6.67 -15.36 -11.49
C ARG A 667 7.32 -14.10 -10.90
N LEU A 668 6.56 -13.17 -10.32
CA LEU A 668 7.12 -11.98 -9.67
C LEU A 668 7.96 -12.36 -8.44
N ASN A 669 7.47 -13.27 -7.61
CA ASN A 669 8.19 -13.77 -6.43
C ASN A 669 9.47 -14.53 -6.80
N ASN A 670 9.51 -15.22 -7.94
CA ASN A 670 10.70 -15.91 -8.42
C ASN A 670 11.74 -14.95 -9.06
N ALA A 671 11.35 -13.73 -9.41
CA ALA A 671 12.26 -12.73 -9.94
C ALA A 671 13.27 -12.28 -8.87
N VAL A 672 14.49 -11.92 -9.31
CA VAL A 672 15.55 -11.40 -8.44
C VAL A 672 15.21 -9.97 -7.99
N ALA A 673 14.64 -9.19 -8.89
CA ALA A 673 14.09 -7.87 -8.65
C ALA A 673 12.88 -7.64 -9.55
N ILE A 674 12.03 -6.71 -9.15
CA ILE A 674 10.81 -6.32 -9.84
C ILE A 674 10.89 -4.81 -10.09
N PHE A 675 10.91 -4.44 -11.37
CA PHE A 675 10.74 -3.08 -11.83
C PHE A 675 9.27 -2.83 -12.07
N ASP A 676 8.78 -1.70 -11.58
CA ASP A 676 7.40 -1.26 -11.79
C ASP A 676 7.39 0.24 -12.11
N TYR A 677 6.56 0.63 -13.07
CA TYR A 677 6.48 2.01 -13.55
C TYR A 677 5.53 2.87 -12.75
N SER A 678 4.72 2.31 -11.84
CA SER A 678 3.70 3.03 -11.08
C SER A 678 3.88 2.87 -9.57
N LEU A 679 3.85 4.00 -8.84
CA LEU A 679 3.84 3.98 -7.38
C LEU A 679 2.57 3.35 -6.81
N LYS A 680 1.43 3.46 -7.52
CA LYS A 680 0.18 2.78 -7.13
C LYS A 680 0.30 1.27 -7.25
N ASN A 681 0.94 0.77 -8.31
CA ASN A 681 1.23 -0.66 -8.43
C ASN A 681 2.18 -1.14 -7.33
N ILE A 682 3.23 -0.37 -7.02
CA ILE A 682 4.15 -0.73 -5.92
C ILE A 682 3.40 -0.83 -4.59
N GLU A 683 2.52 0.12 -4.29
CA GLU A 683 1.67 0.09 -3.10
C GLU A 683 0.79 -1.18 -3.08
N TYR A 684 0.15 -1.51 -4.19
CA TYR A 684 -0.63 -2.73 -4.33
C TYR A 684 0.22 -4.00 -4.14
N LEU A 685 1.39 -4.10 -4.77
CA LEU A 685 2.28 -5.26 -4.65
C LEU A 685 2.78 -5.48 -3.22
N LEU A 686 3.06 -4.39 -2.49
CA LEU A 686 3.40 -4.46 -1.06
C LEU A 686 2.24 -5.03 -0.23
N LEU A 687 1.01 -4.59 -0.48
CA LEU A 687 -0.19 -5.12 0.18
C LEU A 687 -0.42 -6.61 -0.13
N GLN A 688 -0.04 -7.06 -1.32
CA GLN A 688 -0.10 -8.47 -1.74
C GLN A 688 1.09 -9.32 -1.23
N GLY A 689 1.94 -8.75 -0.37
CA GLY A 689 3.02 -9.49 0.29
C GLY A 689 4.31 -9.62 -0.53
N ILE A 690 4.47 -8.90 -1.64
CA ILE A 690 5.76 -8.84 -2.33
C ILE A 690 6.77 -8.10 -1.44
N PRO A 691 7.95 -8.67 -1.14
CA PRO A 691 8.94 -8.01 -0.29
C PRO A 691 9.44 -6.70 -0.89
N TYR A 692 9.45 -5.61 -0.09
CA TYR A 692 9.90 -4.29 -0.55
C TYR A 692 11.33 -4.30 -1.10
N GLN A 693 12.19 -5.21 -0.62
CA GLN A 693 13.58 -5.35 -1.05
C GLN A 693 13.68 -5.73 -2.53
N LYS A 694 12.66 -6.40 -3.09
CA LYS A 694 12.60 -6.80 -4.50
C LYS A 694 12.02 -5.72 -5.39
N LEU A 695 11.21 -4.80 -4.85
CA LEU A 695 10.54 -3.76 -5.62
C LEU A 695 11.47 -2.58 -5.88
N PHE A 696 11.50 -2.12 -7.12
CA PHE A 696 12.20 -0.91 -7.57
C PHE A 696 11.26 -0.11 -8.47
N TYR A 697 11.10 1.18 -8.16
CA TYR A 697 10.38 2.09 -9.03
C TYR A 697 11.23 2.38 -10.27
N MET A 698 10.65 2.18 -11.44
CA MET A 698 11.29 2.31 -12.75
C MET A 698 10.34 3.01 -13.72
N PRO A 699 10.19 4.34 -13.63
CA PRO A 699 9.28 5.10 -14.48
C PRO A 699 9.68 5.03 -15.96
N ILE A 700 8.68 5.09 -16.84
CA ILE A 700 8.89 5.23 -18.29
C ILE A 700 9.15 6.71 -18.62
N SER A 701 9.97 6.95 -19.64
CA SER A 701 10.44 8.28 -20.04
C SER A 701 10.64 8.37 -21.55
N SER A 702 11.06 9.53 -22.04
CA SER A 702 11.25 9.83 -23.46
C SER A 702 12.53 9.23 -24.05
N TYR A 703 12.47 8.96 -25.36
CA TYR A 703 13.60 8.55 -26.18
C TYR A 703 13.92 9.65 -27.20
N ALA A 704 15.02 10.36 -26.99
CA ALA A 704 15.50 11.39 -27.93
C ALA A 704 15.77 10.81 -29.33
N ASP A 705 15.17 11.43 -30.34
CA ASP A 705 15.26 11.05 -31.77
C ASP A 705 14.99 9.56 -32.03
N TYR A 706 13.90 9.05 -31.46
CA TYR A 706 13.51 7.66 -31.61
C TYR A 706 13.33 7.19 -33.07
N PRO A 707 12.75 8.00 -34.00
CA PRO A 707 12.66 7.60 -35.41
C PRO A 707 14.02 7.31 -36.07
N ALA A 708 15.06 8.09 -35.74
CA ALA A 708 16.40 7.86 -36.27
C ALA A 708 16.99 6.56 -35.73
N TYR A 709 16.85 6.30 -34.43
CA TYR A 709 17.27 5.04 -33.82
C TYR A 709 16.55 3.83 -34.43
N LEU A 710 15.23 3.90 -34.59
CA LEU A 710 14.45 2.83 -35.22
C LEU A 710 14.94 2.52 -36.64
N THR A 711 15.21 3.55 -37.44
CA THR A 711 15.76 3.39 -38.79
C THR A 711 17.14 2.73 -38.76
N GLN A 712 17.98 3.08 -37.78
CA GLN A 712 19.31 2.50 -37.59
C GLN A 712 19.26 1.00 -37.27
N ILE A 713 18.27 0.56 -36.50
CA ILE A 713 18.07 -0.86 -36.17
C ILE A 713 17.23 -1.61 -37.23
N GLY A 714 16.85 -0.94 -38.32
CA GLY A 714 16.27 -1.56 -39.52
C GLY A 714 14.76 -1.42 -39.69
N TYR A 715 14.07 -0.56 -38.92
CA TYR A 715 12.66 -0.26 -39.15
C TYR A 715 12.46 0.49 -40.49
N ASP A 716 11.50 0.06 -41.30
CA ASP A 716 11.10 0.81 -42.50
C ASP A 716 10.04 1.86 -42.16
N LEU A 717 10.50 3.11 -42.02
CA LEU A 717 9.64 4.28 -41.81
C LEU A 717 9.48 5.14 -43.08
N SER A 718 9.78 4.59 -44.26
CA SER A 718 9.68 5.30 -45.54
C SER A 718 8.23 5.53 -45.98
N GLU A 719 8.00 6.48 -46.90
CA GLU A 719 6.68 6.72 -47.48
C GLU A 719 6.33 5.64 -48.51
N HIS A 720 5.16 4.99 -48.37
CA HIS A 720 4.65 4.07 -49.37
C HIS A 720 3.48 4.67 -50.16
N LYS A 721 3.35 4.22 -51.41
CA LYS A 721 2.34 4.74 -52.33
C LYS A 721 0.93 4.33 -51.89
N GLY A 722 0.17 5.27 -51.32
CA GLY A 722 -1.18 5.04 -50.81
C GLY A 722 -1.38 5.39 -49.33
N ASP A 723 -0.29 5.73 -48.62
CA ASP A 723 -0.37 6.19 -47.24
C ASP A 723 -1.09 7.55 -47.18
N LYS A 724 -2.18 7.59 -46.41
CA LYS A 724 -2.83 8.85 -46.01
C LYS A 724 -2.52 9.08 -44.54
N ALA A 725 -1.93 10.22 -44.21
CA ALA A 725 -1.81 10.68 -42.84
C ALA A 725 -3.20 10.75 -42.19
N ALA A 726 -3.36 10.12 -41.02
CA ALA A 726 -4.58 10.25 -40.23
C ALA A 726 -4.60 11.63 -39.58
N ASP A 727 -5.74 12.33 -39.62
CA ASP A 727 -5.90 13.55 -38.82
C ASP A 727 -5.88 13.18 -37.34
N VAL A 728 -6.67 12.16 -36.95
CA VAL A 728 -6.71 11.65 -35.58
C VAL A 728 -6.47 10.14 -35.60
N LEU A 729 -5.51 9.65 -34.82
CA LEU A 729 -5.21 8.23 -34.68
C LEU A 729 -5.57 7.72 -33.28
N PHE A 730 -6.36 6.65 -33.22
CA PHE A 730 -6.47 5.79 -32.04
C PHE A 730 -5.81 4.45 -32.33
N TYR A 731 -5.00 3.93 -31.41
CA TYR A 731 -4.45 2.59 -31.51
C TYR A 731 -4.60 1.80 -30.21
N GLY A 732 -5.06 0.56 -30.34
CA GLY A 732 -5.44 -0.31 -29.22
C GLY A 732 -6.76 -1.02 -29.47
N ASP A 733 -7.24 -1.78 -28.48
CA ASP A 733 -8.53 -2.46 -28.55
C ASP A 733 -9.70 -1.46 -28.53
N PRO A 734 -10.50 -1.34 -29.61
CA PRO A 734 -11.63 -0.42 -29.67
C PRO A 734 -12.94 -1.03 -29.11
N ASN A 735 -12.95 -2.29 -28.68
CA ASN A 735 -14.18 -3.06 -28.55
C ASN A 735 -14.98 -2.82 -27.25
N CYS A 736 -14.44 -2.07 -26.28
CA CYS A 736 -15.22 -1.69 -25.11
C CYS A 736 -16.22 -0.57 -25.45
N GLU A 737 -17.42 -0.61 -24.85
CA GLU A 737 -18.51 0.34 -25.14
C GLU A 737 -18.09 1.80 -24.93
N ARG A 738 -17.24 2.06 -23.93
CA ARG A 738 -16.65 3.38 -23.68
C ARG A 738 -15.87 3.90 -24.88
N ARG A 739 -14.85 3.16 -25.35
CA ARG A 739 -14.03 3.56 -26.49
C ARG A 739 -14.87 3.69 -27.76
N LYS A 740 -15.86 2.81 -27.96
CA LYS A 740 -16.80 2.94 -29.09
C LYS A 740 -17.55 4.28 -29.06
N ALA A 741 -18.04 4.72 -27.90
CA ALA A 741 -18.74 5.99 -27.77
C ALA A 741 -17.85 7.18 -28.15
N TYR A 742 -16.62 7.24 -27.62
CA TYR A 742 -15.62 8.25 -28.00
C TYR A 742 -15.35 8.24 -29.51
N LEU A 743 -14.99 7.08 -30.05
CA LEU A 743 -14.61 6.95 -31.45
C LEU A 743 -15.77 7.26 -32.40
N GLN A 744 -17.01 6.96 -32.03
CA GLN A 744 -18.21 7.32 -32.80
C GLN A 744 -18.45 8.82 -32.82
N GLU A 745 -18.28 9.50 -31.70
CA GLU A 745 -18.44 10.95 -31.62
C GLU A 745 -17.33 11.67 -32.38
N LEU A 746 -16.07 11.28 -32.16
CA LEU A 746 -14.91 11.89 -32.83
C LEU A 746 -14.98 11.74 -34.36
N LYS A 747 -15.51 10.63 -34.88
CA LYS A 747 -15.73 10.42 -36.32
C LYS A 747 -16.75 11.38 -36.96
N LYS A 748 -17.60 12.03 -36.16
CA LYS A 748 -18.52 13.06 -36.67
C LYS A 748 -17.79 14.36 -37.01
N HIS A 749 -16.67 14.62 -36.34
CA HIS A 749 -15.94 15.90 -36.39
C HIS A 749 -14.60 15.79 -37.14
N PHE A 750 -13.94 14.63 -37.08
CA PHE A 750 -12.59 14.43 -37.60
C PHE A 750 -12.44 13.15 -38.44
N ASN A 751 -11.40 13.10 -39.27
CA ASN A 751 -10.99 11.89 -39.97
C ASN A 751 -10.20 10.96 -39.02
N VAL A 752 -10.93 10.14 -38.28
CA VAL A 752 -10.38 9.22 -37.27
C VAL A 752 -9.98 7.88 -37.89
N THR A 753 -8.70 7.53 -37.75
CA THR A 753 -8.17 6.20 -38.07
C THR A 753 -8.06 5.35 -36.81
N ILE A 754 -8.53 4.10 -36.88
CA ILE A 754 -8.44 3.13 -35.77
C ILE A 754 -7.44 2.04 -36.19
N ALA A 755 -6.34 1.93 -35.45
CA ALA A 755 -5.35 0.87 -35.60
C ALA A 755 -5.56 -0.21 -34.52
N SER A 756 -6.14 -1.33 -34.91
CA SER A 756 -6.30 -2.51 -34.06
C SER A 756 -5.46 -3.65 -34.61
N GLU A 757 -4.74 -4.37 -33.74
CA GLU A 757 -3.88 -5.51 -34.11
C GLU A 757 -2.77 -5.17 -35.13
N VAL A 758 -2.29 -3.92 -35.10
CA VAL A 758 -1.14 -3.46 -35.89
C VAL A 758 0.06 -3.31 -34.95
N PHE A 759 1.22 -3.83 -35.35
CA PHE A 759 2.45 -3.81 -34.54
C PHE A 759 3.68 -3.48 -35.39
N GLY A 760 4.81 -3.21 -34.73
CA GLY A 760 6.10 -2.97 -35.38
C GLY A 760 6.11 -1.73 -36.28
N ASP A 761 6.94 -1.77 -37.32
CA ASP A 761 7.21 -0.68 -38.26
C ASP A 761 5.93 0.01 -38.74
N ARG A 762 4.89 -0.78 -39.04
CA ARG A 762 3.61 -0.27 -39.53
C ARG A 762 2.88 0.58 -38.48
N LEU A 763 2.79 0.12 -37.23
CA LEU A 763 2.15 0.91 -36.17
C LEU A 763 2.98 2.16 -35.89
N THR A 764 4.30 2.02 -35.75
CA THR A 764 5.20 3.12 -35.48
C THR A 764 5.11 4.21 -36.55
N LYS A 765 5.06 3.81 -37.82
CA LYS A 765 4.82 4.73 -38.94
C LYS A 765 3.46 5.41 -38.83
N MET A 766 2.38 4.67 -38.55
CA MET A 766 1.05 5.27 -38.37
C MET A 766 1.03 6.33 -37.27
N VAL A 767 1.69 6.06 -36.13
CA VAL A 767 1.79 7.02 -35.02
C VAL A 767 2.61 8.25 -35.42
N LYS A 768 3.77 8.05 -36.06
CA LYS A 768 4.63 9.15 -36.54
C LYS A 768 3.95 10.04 -37.58
N ASP A 769 3.15 9.46 -38.47
CA ASP A 769 2.51 10.18 -39.57
C ASP A 769 1.14 10.78 -39.20
N ALA A 770 0.58 10.41 -38.04
CA ALA A 770 -0.66 11.00 -37.54
C ALA A 770 -0.43 12.48 -37.14
N ARG A 771 -1.44 13.34 -37.35
CA ARG A 771 -1.37 14.73 -36.83
C ARG A 771 -1.54 14.75 -35.32
N VAL A 772 -2.43 13.92 -34.77
CA VAL A 772 -2.59 13.76 -33.33
C VAL A 772 -2.99 12.31 -33.01
N VAL A 773 -2.45 11.81 -31.90
CA VAL A 773 -2.88 10.54 -31.30
C VAL A 773 -3.84 10.84 -30.15
N ILE A 774 -4.94 10.10 -30.08
CA ILE A 774 -5.85 10.14 -28.94
C ILE A 774 -5.59 8.96 -28.01
N ASN A 775 -5.48 9.25 -26.72
CA ASN A 775 -5.40 8.23 -25.68
C ASN A 775 -6.71 8.20 -24.88
N ILE A 776 -7.42 7.07 -24.99
CA ILE A 776 -8.69 6.82 -24.31
C ILE A 776 -8.50 5.57 -23.47
N HIS A 777 -8.76 5.68 -22.17
CA HIS A 777 -8.57 4.58 -21.26
C HIS A 777 -9.58 3.46 -21.49
N TYR A 778 -9.20 2.23 -21.17
CA TYR A 778 -10.13 1.10 -21.24
C TYR A 778 -11.13 1.14 -20.07
N TYR A 779 -10.69 1.63 -18.90
CA TYR A 779 -11.46 1.80 -17.66
C TYR A 779 -11.49 3.27 -17.24
N GLU A 780 -12.45 3.66 -16.40
CA GLU A 780 -12.52 5.03 -15.87
C GLU A 780 -11.39 5.36 -14.90
N ASP A 781 -11.11 4.46 -13.94
CA ASP A 781 -10.07 4.66 -12.93
C ASP A 781 -8.69 4.14 -13.38
N ALA A 782 -8.41 4.11 -14.69
CA ALA A 782 -7.17 3.57 -15.22
C ALA A 782 -5.94 4.39 -14.77
N LEU A 783 -4.80 3.70 -14.66
CA LEU A 783 -3.51 4.38 -14.57
C LEU A 783 -3.15 5.00 -15.91
N LEU A 784 -2.39 6.09 -15.88
CA LEU A 784 -1.92 6.74 -17.09
C LEU A 784 -1.11 5.74 -17.93
N GLU A 785 -1.46 5.60 -19.21
CA GLU A 785 -0.82 4.64 -20.12
C GLU A 785 0.55 5.18 -20.60
N THR A 786 1.44 5.48 -19.65
CA THR A 786 2.73 6.18 -19.85
C THR A 786 3.58 5.54 -20.94
N THR A 787 3.58 4.21 -21.07
CA THR A 787 4.26 3.52 -22.16
C THR A 787 3.80 3.98 -23.53
N ARG A 788 2.48 4.08 -23.75
CA ARG A 788 1.89 4.55 -25.01
C ARG A 788 2.22 6.03 -25.25
N LEU A 789 2.09 6.83 -24.20
CA LEU A 789 2.27 8.28 -24.28
C LEU A 789 3.73 8.64 -24.58
N TYR A 790 4.69 8.11 -23.83
CA TYR A 790 6.10 8.40 -24.08
C TYR A 790 6.61 7.84 -25.40
N GLU A 791 6.11 6.69 -25.88
CA GLU A 791 6.41 6.21 -27.23
C GLU A 791 5.94 7.23 -28.29
N THR A 792 4.69 7.69 -28.17
CA THR A 792 4.09 8.65 -29.10
C THR A 792 4.81 10.00 -29.07
N LEU A 793 5.13 10.52 -27.88
CA LEU A 793 5.91 11.75 -27.72
C LEU A 793 7.30 11.60 -28.36
N SER A 794 7.96 10.45 -28.16
CA SER A 794 9.30 10.18 -28.70
C SER A 794 9.32 10.08 -30.23
N LEU A 795 8.18 9.78 -30.85
CA LEU A 795 7.99 9.84 -32.30
C LEU A 795 7.69 11.27 -32.80
N GLY A 796 7.49 12.23 -31.90
CA GLY A 796 7.25 13.64 -32.21
C GLY A 796 5.78 13.97 -32.50
N THR A 797 4.86 13.08 -32.17
CA THR A 797 3.43 13.23 -32.48
C THR A 797 2.66 13.84 -31.30
N PRO A 798 1.87 14.91 -31.51
CA PRO A 798 0.98 15.47 -30.50
C PRO A 798 -0.04 14.48 -29.94
N ILE A 799 -0.44 14.68 -28.69
CA ILE A 799 -1.36 13.78 -27.97
C ILE A 799 -2.47 14.58 -27.30
N VAL A 800 -3.71 14.11 -27.46
CA VAL A 800 -4.83 14.46 -26.59
C VAL A 800 -5.22 13.22 -25.79
N SER A 801 -5.22 13.31 -24.46
CA SER A 801 -5.45 12.16 -23.58
C SER A 801 -6.57 12.46 -22.59
N GLU A 802 -7.33 11.45 -22.20
CA GLU A 802 -8.02 11.50 -20.91
C GLU A 802 -7.00 11.65 -19.77
N SER A 803 -7.42 12.29 -18.68
CA SER A 803 -6.72 12.23 -17.39
C SER A 803 -6.78 10.82 -16.80
N SER A 804 -6.09 10.59 -15.69
CA SER A 804 -5.94 9.26 -15.07
C SER A 804 -6.01 9.35 -13.55
N ALA A 805 -6.18 8.19 -12.90
CA ALA A 805 -6.26 8.13 -11.44
C ALA A 805 -4.95 8.55 -10.75
N ASP A 806 -3.80 8.44 -11.42
CA ASP A 806 -2.47 8.78 -10.92
C ASP A 806 -1.87 10.04 -11.56
N ILE A 807 -2.71 10.93 -12.11
CA ILE A 807 -2.24 12.13 -12.83
C ILE A 807 -1.33 13.05 -12.00
N GLU A 808 -1.47 13.03 -10.67
CA GLU A 808 -0.62 13.78 -9.74
C GLU A 808 0.85 13.37 -9.80
N GLU A 809 1.15 12.13 -10.22
CA GLU A 809 2.51 11.61 -10.37
C GLU A 809 3.15 11.99 -11.73
N HIS A 810 2.38 12.60 -12.62
CA HIS A 810 2.76 12.90 -14.01
C HIS A 810 2.67 14.39 -14.36
N GLN A 811 2.89 15.27 -13.38
CA GLN A 811 2.82 16.73 -13.55
C GLN A 811 3.76 17.25 -14.65
N ASP A 812 4.87 16.57 -14.93
CA ASP A 812 5.80 16.94 -16.01
C ASP A 812 5.22 16.78 -17.42
N LEU A 813 4.13 16.01 -17.58
CA LEU A 813 3.40 15.90 -18.84
C LEU A 813 2.41 17.03 -19.04
N GLN A 814 2.10 17.82 -18.00
CA GLN A 814 1.25 19.00 -18.12
C GLN A 814 1.92 20.04 -19.02
N GLY A 815 1.17 20.55 -20.00
CA GLY A 815 1.68 21.47 -21.02
C GLY A 815 2.24 20.77 -22.26
N VAL A 816 2.71 19.52 -22.16
CA VAL A 816 3.18 18.73 -23.31
C VAL A 816 2.05 17.88 -23.91
N ILE A 817 1.19 17.32 -23.06
CA ILE A 817 -0.01 16.58 -23.45
C ILE A 817 -1.25 17.43 -23.09
N ASP A 818 -2.21 17.49 -24.01
CA ASP A 818 -3.48 18.14 -23.74
C ASP A 818 -4.43 17.13 -23.09
N PHE A 819 -4.62 17.28 -21.77
CA PHE A 819 -5.50 16.43 -20.98
C PHE A 819 -6.95 16.94 -20.98
N CYS A 820 -7.91 16.01 -21.01
CA CYS A 820 -9.32 16.27 -20.73
C CYS A 820 -9.83 15.42 -19.56
N PRO A 821 -10.93 15.81 -18.88
CA PRO A 821 -11.53 15.01 -17.83
C PRO A 821 -11.95 13.61 -18.32
N VAL A 822 -11.82 12.62 -17.44
CA VAL A 822 -12.26 11.24 -17.71
C VAL A 822 -13.77 11.25 -18.01
N GLY A 823 -14.17 10.63 -19.11
CA GLY A 823 -15.58 10.53 -19.51
C GLY A 823 -16.12 11.73 -20.30
N ASP A 824 -15.35 12.82 -20.40
CA ASP A 824 -15.77 14.02 -21.13
C ASP A 824 -15.33 13.97 -22.61
N ILE A 825 -16.20 13.38 -23.43
CA ILE A 825 -16.02 13.30 -24.88
C ILE A 825 -16.00 14.69 -25.53
N GLN A 826 -16.79 15.64 -25.03
CA GLN A 826 -16.89 16.97 -25.64
C GLN A 826 -15.64 17.80 -25.37
N ALA A 827 -15.10 17.75 -24.15
CA ALA A 827 -13.80 18.36 -23.86
C ALA A 827 -12.69 17.78 -24.76
N MET A 828 -12.70 16.48 -25.06
CA MET A 828 -11.75 15.89 -26.01
C MET A 828 -11.94 16.44 -27.44
N VAL A 829 -13.19 16.59 -27.90
CA VAL A 829 -13.51 17.21 -29.20
C VAL A 829 -12.99 18.64 -29.27
N GLU A 830 -13.23 19.44 -28.23
CA GLU A 830 -12.78 20.84 -28.15
C GLU A 830 -11.25 20.94 -28.23
N LYS A 831 -10.53 20.12 -27.44
CA LYS A 831 -9.05 20.09 -27.48
C LYS A 831 -8.51 19.70 -28.85
N LEU A 832 -9.08 18.67 -29.47
CA LEU A 832 -8.71 18.26 -30.83
C LEU A 832 -9.00 19.36 -31.85
N GLN A 833 -10.14 20.05 -31.72
CA GLN A 833 -10.50 21.13 -32.63
C GLN A 833 -9.54 22.31 -32.50
N THR A 834 -9.19 22.73 -31.29
CA THR A 834 -8.17 23.76 -31.04
C THR A 834 -6.83 23.35 -31.66
N LEU A 835 -6.35 22.15 -31.37
CA LEU A 835 -5.04 21.67 -31.83
C LEU A 835 -4.97 21.54 -33.37
N LEU A 836 -6.04 21.11 -34.03
CA LEU A 836 -6.02 20.83 -35.47
C LEU A 836 -6.41 22.03 -36.35
N SER A 837 -7.09 23.04 -35.79
CA SER A 837 -7.53 24.24 -36.54
C SER A 837 -6.55 25.41 -36.46
N ASP A 838 -5.70 25.48 -35.42
CA ASP A 838 -4.67 26.49 -35.27
C ASP A 838 -3.29 25.91 -35.60
N GLU A 839 -2.79 26.24 -36.80
CA GLU A 839 -1.48 25.76 -37.27
C GLU A 839 -0.33 26.32 -36.43
N GLN A 840 -0.44 27.54 -35.89
CA GLN A 840 0.62 28.10 -35.04
C GLN A 840 0.69 27.32 -33.73
N HIS A 841 -0.45 27.10 -33.08
CA HIS A 841 -0.53 26.31 -31.85
C HIS A 841 -0.03 24.88 -32.05
N TYR A 842 -0.36 24.25 -33.19
CA TYR A 842 0.14 22.93 -33.56
C TYR A 842 1.67 22.88 -33.66
N GLN A 843 2.30 23.87 -34.31
CA GLN A 843 3.76 23.91 -34.43
C GLN A 843 4.44 24.22 -33.08
N GLU A 844 3.84 25.08 -32.25
CA GLU A 844 4.30 25.33 -30.89
C GLU A 844 4.29 24.05 -30.05
N LYS A 845 3.18 23.30 -30.08
CA LYS A 845 3.05 22.01 -29.39
C LYS A 845 4.11 21.01 -29.85
N ARG A 846 4.37 20.91 -31.15
CA ARG A 846 5.45 20.05 -31.68
C ARG A 846 6.84 20.48 -31.20
N ALA A 847 7.10 21.78 -31.11
CA ALA A 847 8.36 22.29 -30.57
C ALA A 847 8.50 22.00 -29.07
N GLU A 848 7.41 22.07 -28.30
CA GLU A 848 7.38 21.66 -26.89
C GLU A 848 7.71 20.17 -26.73
N ILE A 849 7.08 19.30 -27.52
CA ILE A 849 7.36 17.85 -27.52
C ILE A 849 8.83 17.58 -27.87
N ALA A 850 9.37 18.26 -28.88
CA ALA A 850 10.78 18.10 -29.25
C ALA A 850 11.73 18.53 -28.11
N ARG A 851 11.44 19.64 -27.41
CA ARG A 851 12.21 20.07 -26.23
C ARG A 851 12.07 19.09 -25.07
N PHE A 852 10.86 18.59 -24.82
CA PHE A 852 10.58 17.65 -23.73
C PHE A 852 11.30 16.32 -23.93
N THR A 853 11.31 15.80 -25.16
CA THR A 853 11.87 14.48 -25.49
C THR A 853 13.38 14.49 -25.77
N ALA A 854 14.02 15.66 -25.77
CA ALA A 854 15.46 15.79 -26.02
C ALA A 854 16.33 15.09 -24.96
N GLU A 855 15.82 14.91 -23.75
CA GLU A 855 16.53 14.29 -22.63
C GLU A 855 15.65 13.25 -21.94
N ASP A 856 16.28 12.22 -21.35
CA ASP A 856 15.62 11.33 -20.40
C ASP A 856 15.86 11.85 -18.97
N LYS A 857 14.79 12.30 -18.33
CA LYS A 857 14.85 12.87 -16.98
C LYS A 857 14.56 11.87 -15.85
N LYS A 858 14.09 10.66 -16.17
CA LYS A 858 13.55 9.72 -15.17
C LYS A 858 14.16 8.32 -15.28
N ASN A 859 14.03 7.66 -16.44
CA ASN A 859 14.31 6.23 -16.55
C ASN A 859 15.78 5.89 -16.23
N ASN A 860 16.72 6.61 -16.85
CA ASN A 860 18.15 6.42 -16.61
C ASN A 860 18.55 6.71 -15.16
N VAL A 861 17.90 7.68 -14.48
CA VAL A 861 18.17 8.00 -13.07
C VAL A 861 17.84 6.80 -12.18
N TYR A 862 16.64 6.22 -12.34
CA TYR A 862 16.21 5.07 -11.57
C TYR A 862 16.96 3.79 -11.96
N LEU A 863 17.34 3.62 -13.23
CA LEU A 863 18.20 2.51 -13.65
C LEU A 863 19.58 2.58 -13.00
N LYS A 864 20.23 3.76 -12.97
CA LYS A 864 21.50 3.97 -12.26
C LYS A 864 21.40 3.60 -10.78
N ARG A 865 20.29 3.97 -10.13
CA ARG A 865 20.00 3.63 -8.73
C ARG A 865 19.93 2.12 -8.52
N TYR A 866 19.31 1.38 -9.45
CA TYR A 866 19.33 -0.09 -9.43
C TYR A 866 20.73 -0.67 -9.71
N LEU A 867 21.42 -0.20 -10.75
CA LEU A 867 22.75 -0.70 -11.12
C LEU A 867 23.78 -0.49 -10.01
N LEU A 868 23.70 0.61 -9.28
CA LEU A 868 24.50 0.84 -8.07
C LEU A 868 24.18 -0.20 -6.99
N SER A 869 22.90 -0.55 -6.80
CA SER A 869 22.46 -1.51 -5.79
C SER A 869 23.04 -2.93 -5.97
N ILE A 870 23.42 -3.27 -7.20
CA ILE A 870 23.99 -4.56 -7.60
C ILE A 870 25.48 -4.49 -8.00
N ASP A 871 26.18 -3.43 -7.60
CA ASP A 871 27.62 -3.18 -7.89
C ASP A 871 27.98 -3.17 -9.39
N LYS A 872 27.02 -2.86 -10.28
CA LYS A 872 27.30 -2.62 -11.71
C LYS A 872 27.77 -1.21 -11.98
N LEU A 873 27.46 -0.27 -11.09
CA LEU A 873 28.05 1.05 -11.01
C LEU A 873 28.77 1.22 -9.67
N THR A 874 29.89 1.95 -9.69
CA THR A 874 30.52 2.45 -8.46
C THR A 874 29.84 3.74 -8.00
N PHE A 875 29.94 4.07 -6.71
CA PHE A 875 29.43 5.33 -6.19
C PHE A 875 29.98 6.54 -6.95
N SER A 876 31.27 6.55 -7.30
CA SER A 876 31.87 7.63 -8.08
C SER A 876 31.29 7.76 -9.50
N GLN A 877 30.92 6.66 -10.15
CA GLN A 877 30.23 6.72 -11.45
C GLN A 877 28.81 7.27 -11.30
N TYR A 878 28.09 6.83 -10.26
CA TYR A 878 26.76 7.35 -9.93
C TYR A 878 26.81 8.86 -9.61
N GLU A 879 27.75 9.27 -8.78
CA GLU A 879 28.02 10.66 -8.38
C GLU A 879 28.54 11.51 -9.55
N SER A 880 29.18 10.94 -10.57
CA SER A 880 29.62 11.72 -11.73
C SER A 880 28.47 12.21 -12.63
N SER A 881 27.28 11.63 -12.49
CA SER A 881 26.07 12.00 -13.24
C SER A 881 25.29 13.16 -12.58
N TYR A 882 25.95 13.92 -11.72
CA TYR A 882 25.35 14.79 -10.73
C TYR A 882 24.93 16.15 -11.27
N VAL A 883 23.71 16.56 -10.94
CA VAL A 883 23.20 17.92 -11.11
C VAL A 883 22.47 18.29 -9.81
N PHE A 884 23.12 19.08 -8.94
CA PHE A 884 22.36 19.84 -7.93
C PHE A 884 21.83 21.10 -8.57
N ASP A 885 20.67 21.54 -8.10
CA ASP A 885 20.19 22.89 -8.39
C ASP A 885 21.25 23.94 -8.00
N ASP A 886 21.26 25.06 -8.73
CA ASP A 886 22.26 26.12 -8.58
C ASP A 886 21.97 26.95 -7.31
N VAL A 887 22.35 26.42 -6.15
CA VAL A 887 22.07 27.00 -4.82
C VAL A 887 22.94 28.24 -4.57
N GLN A 888 22.31 29.38 -4.25
CA GLN A 888 23.03 30.61 -3.93
C GLN A 888 23.62 30.56 -2.51
N GLU A 889 24.58 31.45 -2.22
CA GLU A 889 25.33 31.42 -0.95
C GLU A 889 24.46 31.61 0.30
N ASN A 890 23.32 32.31 0.17
CA ASN A 890 22.40 32.60 1.27
C ASN A 890 21.27 31.56 1.38
N ASP A 891 21.14 30.67 0.42
CA ASP A 891 20.10 29.64 0.43
C ASP A 891 20.54 28.48 1.34
N ILE A 892 19.57 27.94 2.09
CA ILE A 892 19.77 26.76 2.94
C ILE A 892 18.94 25.63 2.34
N PRO A 893 19.54 24.71 1.57
CA PRO A 893 18.82 23.58 0.99
C PRO A 893 18.16 22.73 2.07
N ARG A 894 16.91 22.32 1.84
CA ARG A 894 16.12 21.45 2.72
C ARG A 894 15.72 20.19 1.97
N LEU A 895 16.30 19.05 2.31
CA LEU A 895 16.01 17.76 1.69
C LEU A 895 15.40 16.77 2.66
N CYS A 896 14.40 16.00 2.21
CA CYS A 896 13.84 14.88 2.94
C CYS A 896 14.26 13.57 2.26
N LEU A 897 15.01 12.73 2.96
CA LEU A 897 15.40 11.41 2.49
C LEU A 897 14.20 10.47 2.58
N SER A 898 13.79 9.90 1.44
CA SER A 898 12.73 8.90 1.38
C SER A 898 12.94 7.96 0.20
N LEU A 899 12.36 6.75 0.24
CA LEU A 899 12.36 5.82 -0.89
C LEU A 899 11.05 5.92 -1.67
N SER A 900 11.13 5.97 -3.00
CA SER A 900 9.93 5.97 -3.87
C SER A 900 9.15 4.68 -3.68
N GLU A 901 9.84 3.58 -3.37
CA GLU A 901 9.24 2.27 -3.09
C GLU A 901 8.60 2.16 -1.71
N THR A 902 8.52 3.25 -0.95
CA THR A 902 7.73 3.35 0.29
C THR A 902 6.69 4.47 0.17
N PRO A 903 5.74 4.37 -0.78
CA PRO A 903 4.80 5.44 -1.09
C PRO A 903 3.93 5.84 0.11
N VAL A 904 3.60 4.89 0.99
CA VAL A 904 2.85 5.15 2.23
C VAL A 904 3.60 6.09 3.18
N ARG A 905 4.92 5.90 3.35
CA ARG A 905 5.76 6.79 4.19
C ARG A 905 5.84 8.20 3.62
N ARG A 906 5.99 8.33 2.30
CA ARG A 906 5.99 9.62 1.59
C ARG A 906 4.68 10.38 1.74
N LYS A 907 3.56 9.69 1.54
CA LYS A 907 2.22 10.27 1.72
C LYS A 907 2.01 10.71 3.18
N ALA A 908 2.49 9.93 4.15
CA ALA A 908 2.38 10.29 5.57
C ALA A 908 3.16 11.58 5.91
N PHE A 909 4.36 11.77 5.36
CA PHE A 909 5.16 12.99 5.56
C PHE A 909 4.42 14.26 5.10
N PHE A 910 3.70 14.21 3.97
CA PHE A 910 2.94 15.35 3.44
C PHE A 910 1.57 15.58 4.09
N LYS A 911 1.15 14.77 5.07
CA LYS A 911 -0.01 15.11 5.92
C LYS A 911 0.27 16.32 6.82
N SER A 912 1.54 16.66 7.00
CA SER A 912 2.01 17.84 7.75
C SER A 912 2.61 18.87 6.78
N PRO A 913 2.77 20.15 7.19
CA PRO A 913 3.45 21.14 6.37
C PRO A 913 4.83 20.65 5.94
N SER A 914 5.18 20.82 4.67
CA SER A 914 6.47 20.35 4.14
C SER A 914 7.67 21.09 4.73
N HIS A 915 7.45 22.22 5.42
CA HIS A 915 8.49 23.13 5.94
C HIS A 915 9.60 23.44 4.92
N GLY A 916 9.24 23.50 3.64
CA GLY A 916 10.16 23.75 2.53
C GLY A 916 11.10 22.59 2.17
N PHE A 917 10.90 21.40 2.75
CA PHE A 917 11.65 20.20 2.37
C PHE A 917 11.18 19.66 1.01
N ARG A 918 12.16 19.26 0.18
CA ARG A 918 11.94 18.52 -1.08
C ARG A 918 12.40 17.09 -0.91
N PHE A 919 11.65 16.12 -1.46
CA PHE A 919 12.09 14.73 -1.41
C PHE A 919 13.37 14.51 -2.22
N PHE A 920 14.25 13.71 -1.65
CA PHE A 920 15.37 13.07 -2.32
C PHE A 920 15.10 11.58 -2.41
N ASP A 921 15.12 11.03 -3.62
CA ASP A 921 14.97 9.59 -3.85
C ASP A 921 16.20 8.84 -3.33
N GLY A 922 16.09 8.27 -2.14
CA GLY A 922 17.19 7.62 -1.42
C GLY A 922 17.82 6.47 -2.22
N ILE A 923 19.15 6.40 -2.24
CA ILE A 923 19.91 5.37 -2.95
C ILE A 923 19.59 3.99 -2.38
N ARG A 924 19.23 3.04 -3.25
CA ARG A 924 19.00 1.63 -2.89
C ARG A 924 20.31 0.86 -2.91
N TYR A 925 20.50 0.00 -1.92
CA TYR A 925 21.61 -0.94 -1.89
C TYR A 925 21.19 -2.24 -1.20
N ARG A 926 21.82 -3.36 -1.56
CA ARG A 926 21.53 -4.68 -0.95
C ARG A 926 21.67 -4.71 0.58
N ILE A 927 22.51 -3.83 1.13
CA ILE A 927 22.64 -3.59 2.58
C ILE A 927 22.02 -2.22 2.84
N GLY A 928 20.84 -2.19 3.47
CA GLY A 928 20.01 -0.98 3.58
C GLY A 928 20.73 0.22 4.17
N TRP A 929 21.50 0.04 5.27
CA TRP A 929 22.24 1.14 5.90
C TRP A 929 23.38 1.69 5.04
N ILE A 930 23.91 0.92 4.09
CA ILE A 930 24.87 1.42 3.11
C ILE A 930 24.15 2.30 2.08
N GLY A 931 22.95 1.92 1.65
CA GLY A 931 22.10 2.75 0.78
C GLY A 931 21.77 4.10 1.43
N CYS A 932 21.38 4.08 2.70
CA CYS A 932 21.19 5.30 3.50
C CYS A 932 22.49 6.12 3.61
N GLY A 933 23.62 5.51 3.99
CA GLY A 933 24.91 6.21 4.06
C GLY A 933 25.34 6.85 2.73
N MET A 934 25.18 6.12 1.61
CA MET A 934 25.43 6.66 0.27
C MET A 934 24.48 7.82 -0.07
N SER A 935 23.23 7.79 0.38
CA SER A 935 22.27 8.88 0.18
C SER A 935 22.72 10.16 0.88
N TYR A 936 23.13 10.05 2.15
CA TYR A 936 23.70 11.19 2.90
C TYR A 936 24.98 11.69 2.25
N LYS A 937 25.89 10.78 1.86
CA LYS A 937 27.12 11.12 1.14
C LYS A 937 26.81 11.89 -0.13
N TYR A 938 25.85 11.42 -0.94
CA TYR A 938 25.46 12.06 -2.20
C TYR A 938 24.89 13.47 -1.97
N MET A 939 23.90 13.61 -1.08
CA MET A 939 23.28 14.90 -0.79
C MET A 939 24.30 15.92 -0.24
N LEU A 940 25.19 15.50 0.66
CA LEU A 940 26.12 16.39 1.33
C LEU A 940 27.38 16.70 0.51
N SER A 941 27.91 15.75 -0.27
CA SER A 941 28.90 16.03 -1.33
C SER A 941 28.36 17.11 -2.27
N GLY A 942 27.07 16.99 -2.58
CA GLY A 942 26.34 17.89 -3.42
C GLY A 942 26.21 19.32 -2.93
N MET A 943 25.73 19.47 -1.69
CA MET A 943 25.66 20.77 -1.03
C MET A 943 27.06 21.38 -0.81
N LEU A 944 28.08 20.55 -0.56
CA LEU A 944 29.46 21.02 -0.37
C LEU A 944 30.08 21.60 -1.65
N ALA A 945 29.72 21.01 -2.81
CA ALA A 945 30.14 21.48 -4.12
C ALA A 945 29.44 22.79 -4.55
N SER A 946 28.29 23.12 -3.96
CA SER A 946 27.57 24.37 -4.21
C SER A 946 28.10 25.54 -3.35
N LYS A 947 27.45 26.71 -3.44
CA LYS A 947 27.78 27.87 -2.60
C LYS A 947 27.12 27.82 -1.23
N ALA A 948 26.31 26.80 -0.93
CA ALA A 948 25.60 26.67 0.34
C ALA A 948 26.57 26.67 1.54
N LYS A 949 26.25 27.48 2.56
CA LYS A 949 27.00 27.49 3.83
C LYS A 949 26.48 26.46 4.82
N MET A 950 25.20 26.13 4.71
CA MET A 950 24.49 25.17 5.55
C MET A 950 23.46 24.42 4.73
N GLY A 951 23.06 23.24 5.19
CA GLY A 951 22.00 22.44 4.59
C GLY A 951 21.27 21.64 5.65
N ILE A 952 19.99 21.37 5.40
CA ILE A 952 19.10 20.65 6.33
C ILE A 952 18.66 19.37 5.66
N ILE A 953 18.82 18.25 6.36
CA ILE A 953 18.31 16.96 5.92
C ILE A 953 17.43 16.38 7.01
N CYS A 954 16.26 15.88 6.64
CA CYS A 954 15.43 15.03 7.46
C CYS A 954 15.12 13.69 6.78
N GLU A 955 14.64 12.71 7.55
CA GLU A 955 14.06 11.46 7.07
C GLU A 955 12.53 11.57 7.07
N ASP A 956 11.84 10.71 6.32
CA ASP A 956 10.37 10.74 6.15
C ASP A 956 9.55 10.30 7.38
N ASP A 957 10.21 9.92 8.48
CA ASP A 957 9.61 9.60 9.78
C ASP A 957 9.85 10.66 10.87
N VAL A 958 10.33 11.85 10.49
CA VAL A 958 10.41 13.00 11.40
C VAL A 958 9.02 13.54 11.76
N ILE A 959 8.83 13.99 13.01
CA ILE A 959 7.64 14.73 13.45
C ILE A 959 8.05 16.16 13.82
N PHE A 960 7.46 17.15 13.14
CA PHE A 960 7.71 18.57 13.41
C PHE A 960 6.71 19.12 14.44
N PRO A 961 7.17 19.84 15.50
CA PRO A 961 6.25 20.53 16.42
C PRO A 961 5.58 21.75 15.76
N LEU A 962 4.46 22.21 16.32
CA LEU A 962 3.70 23.37 15.80
C LEU A 962 4.53 24.66 15.67
N ASP A 963 5.53 24.84 16.54
CA ASP A 963 6.42 26.01 16.55
C ASP A 963 7.77 25.74 15.86
N TYR A 964 7.86 24.69 15.03
CA TYR A 964 9.09 24.25 14.36
C TYR A 964 9.77 25.36 13.57
N ASP A 965 9.08 26.03 12.64
CA ASP A 965 9.71 27.05 11.78
C ASP A 965 10.23 28.24 12.60
N GLN A 966 9.51 28.63 13.67
CA GLN A 966 9.94 29.71 14.55
C GLN A 966 11.21 29.33 15.32
N LYS A 967 11.27 28.12 15.88
CA LYS A 967 12.47 27.61 16.56
C LYS A 967 13.62 27.40 15.59
N LEU A 968 13.35 26.85 14.40
CA LEU A 968 14.34 26.60 13.37
C LEU A 968 15.00 27.91 12.91
N ASN A 969 14.23 28.98 12.70
CA ASN A 969 14.78 30.27 12.31
C ASN A 969 15.74 30.82 13.39
N LYS A 970 15.33 30.77 14.68
CA LYS A 970 16.22 31.15 15.79
C LYS A 970 17.49 30.30 15.86
N ILE A 971 17.37 29.00 15.63
CA ILE A 971 18.50 28.07 15.59
C ILE A 971 19.43 28.42 14.44
N ILE A 972 18.90 28.66 13.24
CA ILE A 972 19.66 29.08 12.06
C ILE A 972 20.42 30.39 12.35
N ASP A 973 19.76 31.39 12.91
CA ASP A 973 20.38 32.68 13.27
C ASP A 973 21.52 32.49 14.27
N HIS A 974 21.32 31.67 15.30
CA HIS A 974 22.36 31.33 16.28
C HIS A 974 23.54 30.60 15.64
N LEU A 975 23.27 29.59 14.80
CA LEU A 975 24.30 28.80 14.12
C LEU A 975 25.12 29.63 13.12
N GLN A 976 24.53 30.67 12.53
CA GLN A 976 25.21 31.61 11.64
C GLN A 976 26.07 32.64 12.39
N THR A 977 25.69 33.00 13.63
CA THR A 977 26.33 34.09 14.39
C THR A 977 27.28 33.61 15.48
N THR A 978 27.20 32.34 15.89
CA THR A 978 28.04 31.79 16.96
C THR A 978 29.53 31.75 16.58
N GLU A 979 30.39 32.13 17.53
CA GLU A 979 31.85 32.05 17.39
C GLU A 979 32.39 30.62 17.60
N ILE A 980 31.58 29.71 18.16
CA ILE A 980 31.97 28.32 18.38
C ILE A 980 31.84 27.57 17.05
N LYS A 981 32.95 26.97 16.59
CA LYS A 981 32.93 26.08 15.43
C LYS A 981 32.04 24.87 15.71
N TRP A 982 31.14 24.57 14.78
CA TRP A 982 30.23 23.44 14.87
C TRP A 982 30.18 22.66 13.57
N HIS A 983 29.86 21.37 13.66
CA HIS A 983 29.77 20.46 12.52
C HIS A 983 28.32 20.17 12.17
N ILE A 984 27.55 19.75 13.16
CA ILE A 984 26.17 19.29 12.99
C ILE A 984 25.31 19.91 14.08
N PHE A 985 24.13 20.38 13.74
CA PHE A 985 23.05 20.54 14.70
C PHE A 985 22.16 19.30 14.65
N ALA A 986 21.99 18.63 15.78
CA ALA A 986 21.14 17.45 15.90
C ALA A 986 19.76 17.86 16.41
N GLY A 987 18.74 17.70 15.58
CA GLY A 987 17.35 17.98 15.94
C GLY A 987 16.78 16.96 16.94
N ILE A 988 17.33 15.75 16.93
CA ILE A 988 17.00 14.67 17.87
C ILE A 988 18.18 13.70 17.98
N ILE A 989 18.41 13.15 19.18
CA ILE A 989 19.44 12.14 19.42
C ILE A 989 18.75 10.86 19.90
N ALA A 990 18.88 9.78 19.13
CA ALA A 990 18.22 8.51 19.40
C ALA A 990 18.86 7.79 20.59
N HIS A 991 20.18 7.81 20.68
CA HIS A 991 20.94 7.22 21.78
C HIS A 991 22.17 8.08 22.14
N LEU A 992 22.09 8.80 23.25
CA LEU A 992 23.22 9.57 23.76
C LEU A 992 24.21 8.65 24.50
N HIS A 993 25.48 8.64 24.06
CA HIS A 993 26.52 7.85 24.71
C HIS A 993 26.85 8.38 26.13
N ASP A 994 27.09 7.49 27.10
CA ASP A 994 27.39 7.88 28.49
C ASP A 994 28.65 8.75 28.61
N GLU A 995 29.63 8.51 27.75
CA GLU A 995 30.88 9.28 27.69
C GLU A 995 30.76 10.64 26.97
N THR A 996 29.59 11.02 26.46
CA THR A 996 29.40 12.33 25.81
C THR A 996 29.73 13.45 26.79
N LYS A 997 30.54 14.42 26.34
CA LYS A 997 30.95 15.60 27.10
C LYS A 997 30.20 16.82 26.62
N VAL A 998 29.73 17.62 27.58
CA VAL A 998 29.19 18.96 27.32
C VAL A 998 30.36 19.94 27.20
N ILE A 999 30.47 20.59 26.05
CA ILE A 999 31.52 21.54 25.70
C ILE A 999 31.13 22.95 26.17
N ASP A 1000 29.90 23.37 25.88
CA ASP A 1000 29.34 24.67 26.26
C ASP A 1000 27.81 24.58 26.34
N VAL A 1001 27.20 25.49 27.11
CA VAL A 1001 25.74 25.65 27.20
C VAL A 1001 25.43 27.13 27.12
N ARG A 1002 24.52 27.52 26.23
CA ARG A 1002 24.10 28.91 26.03
C ARG A 1002 22.59 28.99 25.99
N GLU A 1003 22.02 29.95 26.72
CA GLU A 1003 20.59 30.22 26.69
C GLU A 1003 20.37 31.55 25.97
N ILE A 1004 19.70 31.51 24.81
CA ILE A 1004 19.42 32.67 23.97
C ILE A 1004 17.96 32.60 23.52
N ASP A 1005 17.21 33.68 23.73
CA ASP A 1005 15.80 33.80 23.33
C ASP A 1005 14.89 32.65 23.78
N GLY A 1006 15.18 32.12 24.98
CA GLY A 1006 14.45 31.02 25.61
C GLY A 1006 14.79 29.63 25.06
N ILE A 1007 15.84 29.50 24.25
CA ILE A 1007 16.34 28.22 23.73
C ILE A 1007 17.68 27.91 24.41
N GLU A 1008 17.77 26.73 25.02
CA GLU A 1008 19.00 26.21 25.60
C GLU A 1008 19.80 25.42 24.55
N TYR A 1009 20.84 26.04 24.00
CA TYR A 1009 21.77 25.45 23.06
C TYR A 1009 22.87 24.71 23.81
N VAL A 1010 23.01 23.42 23.53
CA VAL A 1010 23.99 22.53 24.17
C VAL A 1010 25.00 22.09 23.12
N TYR A 1011 26.28 22.34 23.39
CA TYR A 1011 27.39 21.89 22.55
C TYR A 1011 27.96 20.60 23.14
N ILE A 1012 28.03 19.53 22.35
CA ILE A 1012 28.51 18.20 22.77
C ILE A 1012 29.49 17.61 21.75
N ASP A 1013 30.26 16.60 22.17
CA ASP A 1013 31.29 15.96 21.34
C ASP A 1013 30.85 14.67 20.64
N LYS A 1014 29.61 14.19 20.86
CA LYS A 1014 29.09 12.94 20.28
C LYS A 1014 27.60 13.03 19.99
N MET A 1015 27.14 12.32 18.96
CA MET A 1015 25.73 12.10 18.66
C MET A 1015 25.50 10.77 17.96
N THR A 1016 24.27 10.23 18.06
CA THR A 1016 23.77 9.17 17.18
C THR A 1016 22.32 9.48 16.80
N SER A 1017 22.06 9.71 15.50
CA SER A 1017 20.75 9.89 14.86
C SER A 1017 20.93 10.63 13.52
N MET A 1018 20.12 10.32 12.52
CA MET A 1018 20.11 11.05 11.25
C MET A 1018 18.75 11.68 10.92
N VAL A 1019 17.74 11.49 11.78
CA VAL A 1019 16.32 11.81 11.54
C VAL A 1019 16.10 13.26 11.11
N MET A 1020 16.75 14.22 11.76
CA MET A 1020 16.78 15.61 11.30
C MET A 1020 18.03 16.31 11.82
N ASN A 1021 18.84 16.83 10.90
CA ASN A 1021 20.09 17.48 11.20
C ASN A 1021 20.31 18.71 10.30
N ILE A 1022 21.01 19.72 10.83
CA ILE A 1022 21.58 20.83 10.05
C ILE A 1022 23.08 20.62 9.97
N TYR A 1023 23.65 20.78 8.78
CA TYR A 1023 25.07 20.56 8.53
C TYR A 1023 25.74 21.88 8.18
N SER A 1024 26.87 22.19 8.83
CA SER A 1024 27.78 23.23 8.38
C SER A 1024 28.63 22.71 7.22
N ARG A 1025 29.39 23.58 6.53
CA ARG A 1025 30.36 23.11 5.52
C ARG A 1025 31.37 22.09 6.06
N SER A 1026 31.80 22.20 7.32
CA SER A 1026 32.69 21.18 7.91
C SER A 1026 31.96 19.88 8.20
N GLY A 1027 30.69 19.92 8.60
CA GLY A 1027 29.84 18.73 8.74
C GLY A 1027 29.58 18.03 7.40
N MET A 1028 29.31 18.79 6.34
CA MET A 1028 29.18 18.26 4.97
C MET A 1028 30.46 17.56 4.52
N ALA A 1029 31.62 18.20 4.73
CA ALA A 1029 32.94 17.65 4.38
C ALA A 1029 33.32 16.41 5.21
N LEU A 1030 32.84 16.30 6.45
CA LEU A 1030 33.01 15.11 7.27
C LEU A 1030 32.26 13.93 6.65
N ILE A 1031 30.98 14.10 6.32
CA ILE A 1031 30.13 13.02 5.81
C ILE A 1031 30.49 12.63 4.37
N SER A 1032 30.94 13.58 3.54
CA SER A 1032 31.37 13.28 2.16
C SER A 1032 32.56 12.31 2.11
N GLN A 1033 33.31 12.14 3.20
CA GLN A 1033 34.44 11.22 3.32
C GLN A 1033 34.05 9.82 3.81
N TRP A 1034 32.79 9.57 4.14
CA TRP A 1034 32.31 8.26 4.57
C TRP A 1034 32.60 7.17 3.51
N ASP A 1035 33.13 6.02 3.94
CA ASP A 1035 33.57 4.94 3.04
C ASP A 1035 32.46 3.90 2.84
N GLU A 1036 31.81 3.93 1.67
CA GLU A 1036 30.74 3.01 1.30
C GLU A 1036 31.22 1.55 1.12
N LYS A 1037 32.53 1.33 0.99
CA LYS A 1037 33.12 -0.01 0.81
C LYS A 1037 33.34 -0.74 2.13
N ASN A 1038 33.29 -0.02 3.25
CA ASN A 1038 33.37 -0.61 4.57
C ASN A 1038 31.99 -1.10 5.02
N ILE A 1039 31.79 -2.41 4.94
CA ILE A 1039 30.52 -3.07 5.26
C ILE A 1039 30.36 -3.45 6.74
N ASP A 1040 31.21 -2.96 7.65
CA ASP A 1040 31.11 -3.25 9.08
C ASP A 1040 30.11 -2.32 9.77
N ALA A 1041 28.89 -2.83 9.99
CA ALA A 1041 27.79 -2.09 10.58
C ALA A 1041 28.04 -1.62 12.03
N GLU A 1042 28.98 -2.22 12.77
CA GLU A 1042 29.29 -1.79 14.14
C GLU A 1042 30.12 -0.50 14.19
N THR A 1043 30.82 -0.20 13.10
CA THR A 1043 31.78 0.91 13.06
C THR A 1043 31.51 1.93 11.96
N ASN A 1044 30.73 1.55 10.95
CA ASN A 1044 30.63 2.31 9.70
C ASN A 1044 29.20 2.64 9.27
N THR A 1045 28.18 2.35 10.08
CA THR A 1045 26.89 3.03 9.84
C THR A 1045 27.12 4.55 9.94
N ILE A 1046 26.36 5.33 9.19
CA ILE A 1046 26.66 6.76 9.00
C ILE A 1046 26.68 7.52 10.34
N ASP A 1047 25.79 7.16 11.26
CA ASP A 1047 25.71 7.68 12.61
C ASP A 1047 26.93 7.29 13.47
N ARG A 1048 27.43 6.05 13.36
CA ARG A 1048 28.63 5.58 14.07
C ARG A 1048 29.90 6.19 13.52
N TYR A 1049 29.97 6.38 12.20
CA TYR A 1049 31.07 7.11 11.58
C TYR A 1049 31.13 8.54 12.11
N VAL A 1050 29.99 9.24 12.17
CA VAL A 1050 29.91 10.58 12.75
C VAL A 1050 30.30 10.56 14.23
N GLU A 1051 29.76 9.64 15.04
CA GLU A 1051 30.10 9.49 16.47
C GLU A 1051 31.60 9.27 16.72
N SER A 1052 32.30 8.64 15.77
CA SER A 1052 33.73 8.33 15.86
C SER A 1052 34.67 9.47 15.42
N ALA A 1053 34.13 10.56 14.88
CA ALA A 1053 34.93 11.66 14.35
C ALA A 1053 35.72 12.37 15.46
N GLU A 1054 37.02 12.59 15.22
CA GLU A 1054 37.87 13.38 16.11
C GLU A 1054 37.45 14.87 16.04
N ASP A 1055 37.41 15.55 17.18
CA ASP A 1055 37.01 16.96 17.31
C ASP A 1055 35.58 17.30 16.85
N LEU A 1056 34.66 16.32 16.83
CA LEU A 1056 33.26 16.56 16.54
C LEU A 1056 32.66 17.59 17.52
N VAL A 1057 31.89 18.53 16.99
CA VAL A 1057 31.12 19.50 17.77
C VAL A 1057 29.70 19.48 17.23
N VAL A 1058 28.79 18.99 18.06
CA VAL A 1058 27.36 18.89 17.78
C VAL A 1058 26.64 19.93 18.62
N VAL A 1059 25.72 20.66 18.00
CA VAL A 1059 24.79 21.56 18.70
C VAL A 1059 23.44 20.87 18.80
N THR A 1060 22.77 20.94 19.94
CA THR A 1060 21.39 20.44 20.08
C THR A 1060 20.63 21.29 21.09
N THR A 1061 19.35 21.00 21.32
CA THR A 1061 18.50 21.69 22.29
C THR A 1061 17.99 20.73 23.35
N VAL A 1062 17.64 21.27 24.52
CA VAL A 1062 16.91 20.54 25.57
C VAL A 1062 15.61 21.32 25.86
N PRO A 1063 14.42 20.77 25.57
CA PRO A 1063 14.17 19.50 24.88
C PRO A 1063 14.62 19.50 23.41
N PHE A 1064 14.67 18.33 22.78
CA PHE A 1064 15.01 18.18 21.37
C PHE A 1064 14.05 18.96 20.44
N LEU A 1065 14.51 19.32 19.23
CA LEU A 1065 13.76 20.17 18.29
C LEU A 1065 12.58 19.43 17.64
N VAL A 1066 12.77 18.16 17.29
CA VAL A 1066 11.79 17.36 16.55
C VAL A 1066 11.49 16.05 17.27
N GLY A 1067 10.32 15.47 16.96
CA GLY A 1067 9.93 14.13 17.35
C GLY A 1067 10.20 13.09 16.26
N TYR A 1068 9.67 11.88 16.48
CA TYR A 1068 9.89 10.70 15.64
C TYR A 1068 8.61 9.85 15.54
N ALA A 1069 8.27 9.36 14.34
CA ALA A 1069 7.04 8.61 14.07
C ALA A 1069 7.14 7.13 14.46
N GLU A 1070 6.40 6.76 15.52
CA GLU A 1070 6.50 5.46 16.21
C GLU A 1070 5.90 4.28 15.43
N GLU A 1071 4.91 4.54 14.58
CA GLU A 1071 4.08 3.51 13.92
C GLU A 1071 4.62 3.03 12.57
N GLN A 1072 5.73 3.60 12.08
CA GLN A 1072 6.32 3.19 10.79
C GLN A 1072 7.32 2.02 10.97
N GLN A 1073 7.40 1.10 10.01
CA GLN A 1073 8.42 0.06 10.00
C GLN A 1073 9.76 0.58 9.47
N SER A 1074 10.87 0.23 10.11
CA SER A 1074 12.21 0.62 9.67
C SER A 1074 12.58 0.02 8.32
N THR A 1075 12.89 0.87 7.33
CA THR A 1075 13.40 0.46 6.01
C THR A 1075 14.85 -0.04 6.04
N LEU A 1076 15.55 0.18 7.16
CA LEU A 1076 16.94 -0.24 7.37
C LEU A 1076 17.05 -1.61 8.04
N TRP A 1077 16.12 -1.92 8.94
CA TRP A 1077 16.26 -3.05 9.86
C TRP A 1077 15.08 -4.04 9.88
N GLY A 1078 13.96 -3.72 9.22
CA GLY A 1078 12.84 -4.65 9.05
C GLY A 1078 12.07 -5.00 10.33
N PHE A 1079 12.06 -4.09 11.33
CA PHE A 1079 11.26 -4.22 12.56
C PHE A 1079 10.47 -2.92 12.86
N GLU A 1080 9.47 -3.00 13.72
CA GLU A 1080 8.66 -1.86 14.18
C GLU A 1080 9.47 -0.87 15.03
N ASN A 1081 9.29 0.42 14.78
CA ASN A 1081 10.08 1.52 15.34
C ASN A 1081 9.85 1.81 16.84
N SER A 1082 8.95 1.09 17.51
CA SER A 1082 8.55 1.30 18.92
C SER A 1082 9.67 1.20 19.95
N GLN A 1083 10.83 0.63 19.60
CA GLN A 1083 11.99 0.54 20.49
C GLN A 1083 12.71 1.88 20.71
N TYR A 1084 12.56 2.84 19.79
CA TYR A 1084 13.32 4.10 19.81
C TYR A 1084 12.78 5.14 20.81
N THR A 1085 11.49 5.14 21.13
CA THR A 1085 10.89 6.13 22.05
C THR A 1085 11.53 6.10 23.44
N SER A 1086 11.75 4.89 23.98
CA SER A 1086 12.39 4.72 25.28
C SER A 1086 13.85 5.23 25.29
N LEU A 1087 14.55 5.06 24.17
CA LEU A 1087 15.95 5.47 24.01
C LEU A 1087 16.09 6.99 23.82
N ILE A 1088 15.20 7.60 23.04
CA ILE A 1088 15.17 9.06 22.84
C ILE A 1088 14.87 9.76 24.16
N LYS A 1089 13.87 9.29 24.91
CA LYS A 1089 13.53 9.86 26.23
C LYS A 1089 14.69 9.71 27.22
N ALA A 1090 15.30 8.54 27.29
CA ALA A 1090 16.49 8.32 28.11
C ALA A 1090 17.66 9.22 27.71
N SER A 1091 17.82 9.47 26.40
CA SER A 1091 18.86 10.37 25.87
C SER A 1091 18.62 11.82 26.26
N GLU A 1092 17.37 12.29 26.21
CA GLU A 1092 16.99 13.64 26.65
C GLU A 1092 17.20 13.83 28.16
N GLU A 1093 16.78 12.85 28.97
CA GLU A 1093 16.99 12.85 30.43
C GLU A 1093 18.49 12.85 30.79
N LEU A 1094 19.29 12.03 30.09
CA LEU A 1094 20.74 11.98 30.28
C LEU A 1094 21.42 13.29 29.88
N LEU A 1095 20.99 13.90 28.76
CA LEU A 1095 21.50 15.19 28.31
C LEU A 1095 21.18 16.28 29.33
N ALA A 1096 19.93 16.38 29.78
CA ALA A 1096 19.50 17.34 30.79
C ALA A 1096 20.32 17.21 32.09
N LYS A 1097 20.58 15.98 32.54
CA LYS A 1097 21.43 15.71 33.71
C LYS A 1097 22.87 16.21 33.52
N LYS A 1098 23.48 15.94 32.36
CA LYS A 1098 24.84 16.38 32.02
C LYS A 1098 24.92 17.91 31.91
N VAL A 1099 23.90 18.56 31.36
CA VAL A 1099 23.79 20.02 31.29
C VAL A 1099 23.72 20.62 32.70
N ALA A 1100 22.88 20.07 33.58
CA ALA A 1100 22.79 20.53 34.97
C ALA A 1100 24.11 20.33 35.74
N GLU A 1101 24.86 19.27 35.47
CA GLU A 1101 26.21 19.08 36.03
C GLU A 1101 27.22 20.10 35.49
N PHE A 1102 27.18 20.37 34.19
CA PHE A 1102 28.04 21.38 33.55
C PHE A 1102 27.80 22.78 34.11
N LYS A 1103 26.54 23.20 34.26
CA LYS A 1103 26.18 24.50 34.85
C LYS A 1103 26.68 24.63 36.30
N ARG A 1104 26.48 23.59 37.12
CA ARG A 1104 26.96 23.55 38.52
C ARG A 1104 28.48 23.64 38.66
N ASN A 1105 29.23 23.14 37.68
CA ASN A 1105 30.71 23.20 37.71
C ASN A 1105 31.27 24.55 37.22
N ARG A 1106 30.43 25.43 36.66
CA ARG A 1106 30.78 26.79 36.20
C ARG A 1106 30.34 27.89 37.18
N GLU A 1107 29.33 27.63 38.02
CA GLU A 1107 29.01 28.43 39.21
C GLU A 1107 30.08 28.25 40.30
#